data_AF-A0A6P0NVD7-F1
#
_entry.id   AF-A0A6P0NVD7-F1
#
_cell.length_a   1.000
_cell.length_b   1.000
_cell.length_c   1.000
_cell.angle_alpha   90.00
_cell.angle_beta   90.00
_cell.angle_gamma   90.00
#
_symmetry.space_group_name_H-M   'P 1'
#
loop_
_entity.id
_entity.type
_entity.pdbx_description
1 polymer ?
#
loop_
_entity_poly.entity_id
_entity_poly.type
_entity_poly.pdbx_seq_one_letter_code
_entity_poly.pdbx_strand_id
1 'polypeptide(L)'
;MKISSCEARVKFMVSPKRWLSILSVNSLMLFNVSLPVLMLPNIVNGGEVIAQTDPNAEAEKLLRQGYELLKQGTAESKKQAIEISEKALQLYREAGNKTWEALTLLGIGRVYSDLGEKQKALDYFNQSLTLWREVRDQTGEARTLTDIGRVYNDLGEKQTALNYYNQSLPLLQQVRDQTREAATLHNIGRVYHDLGEKQTALNYYNQSLPLSRQVGNKFGVATTLYNIGRVYNDLGEKQKALDYFNQSLPLWQEVRYQTGEARTLTDIGGIYDDLGEKQTALNYYNQSLPLSRQVGNKFGVATTLYNIGAVYNDLGEKQKALDYFNQSLPLSRQVGDQTGEARTLTDIGRVYNDLGEKKTALNYYNQSLPLWREVRDQTREAATLHNIGRVYNDLGEKQTALNYYNQSLPLSRQVGNKSGVAITLYNIGAVYNDLGEKQKALDYYNQSLPLSRQVGDQTREAGVLNNIGGIYDNLGEKQKALDYCNQSLTLSRQVGDKSGVATSLNNIGGIYDNLGEKQKALNYYNQSLPLWQEVGDKSAEAATLNNIGLVYDNLGEKQTALNYLNQSLTLSRQVGNKSGVGTSLNNIGGIYDNLGEKQKALNYYNQSLPLLQQVGDKSAEAATLNNIGRVYNDLGEKQKALDYYNQSLTLSQQLGNKAGEATTLYNFALLKRSQGNLTAALTDMELSINIIEQLRSKIIATDLRTSYFATVQNYYQFYINLLMQLHKQNPNEGYDSKALSASERSHARSLLDILAESGADIKTGVDPKLLTQEKQLLQKLNTLDQARQLNTPGYNPDELKQQIETLTNQLQQLEVKIKQNSPRYANLKYPEPLTASEIQQQVIDQDTILLQYSLGEDRSYLWLVTPTEISSYELLPRTEIEELAKQFREEITSLSPVPETGNKLSEILLSPVANKLENKRLLIVGDGILQTIPFAALPLPQNLNQTNYQPLIVNHEIVTLPSASSISILREQVKGRTPAPKKVAVFADPVFADNDPRFQTTSQTKKETETKDLIAMALTRSLEDFLGLSFSRLEGTRQEAEAILALVPDNLEQLSLDFDANRESAINPDLSQYQIVHLATHGLLNETQPELSGLVLSLYDKTGKGKPGFLQLNDIFNLEMPAELVVLSACETGVGEEIRGEGLVSLTRGFMYAGAKRVVVSLWSVADNSTAELMENYYQKILETGKNPVESMRETQLEMLNSSNWKAPYYWAAFVVQGEWK
;
A
#
# COMPACT_ATOMS: atom_id res chain seq x y z
N MET A 1 -3.06 -60.94 -34.26
CA MET A 1 -3.58 -61.95 -33.31
C MET A 1 -3.94 -61.24 -32.00
N LYS A 2 -5.03 -61.53 -31.28
CA LYS A 2 -6.36 -62.07 -31.64
C LYS A 2 -7.28 -61.92 -30.38
N ILE A 3 -8.40 -61.17 -30.47
CA ILE A 3 -9.65 -61.23 -29.63
C ILE A 3 -9.45 -60.91 -28.10
N SER A 4 -10.35 -60.31 -27.28
CA SER A 4 -11.81 -60.15 -27.37
C SER A 4 -12.39 -58.96 -26.54
N SER A 5 -13.42 -58.28 -27.10
CA SER A 5 -14.75 -57.90 -26.56
C SER A 5 -14.93 -57.29 -25.14
N CYS A 6 -15.88 -56.36 -24.88
CA CYS A 6 -17.14 -56.09 -25.60
C CYS A 6 -17.68 -54.63 -25.50
N GLU A 7 -18.64 -54.35 -26.37
CA GLU A 7 -19.45 -53.12 -26.62
C GLU A 7 -20.60 -52.90 -25.60
N ALA A 8 -21.41 -51.83 -25.58
CA ALA A 8 -21.30 -50.43 -26.03
C ALA A 8 -22.48 -49.57 -25.46
N ARG A 9 -22.45 -48.26 -25.76
CA ARG A 9 -23.40 -47.15 -25.47
C ARG A 9 -24.90 -47.44 -25.71
N VAL A 10 -25.78 -46.60 -25.12
CA VAL A 10 -26.73 -45.75 -25.87
C VAL A 10 -27.24 -44.56 -25.02
N LYS A 11 -27.59 -43.44 -25.68
CA LYS A 11 -28.15 -42.19 -25.12
C LYS A 11 -29.68 -42.22 -25.04
N PHE A 12 -30.31 -41.35 -24.24
CA PHE A 12 -31.65 -40.81 -24.56
C PHE A 12 -31.76 -39.30 -24.30
N MET A 13 -32.80 -38.67 -24.87
CA MET A 13 -32.87 -37.24 -25.18
C MET A 13 -34.33 -36.73 -25.08
N VAL A 14 -34.51 -35.46 -24.69
CA VAL A 14 -35.73 -34.60 -24.78
C VAL A 14 -36.99 -34.95 -23.95
N SER A 15 -37.61 -33.90 -23.41
CA SER A 15 -39.01 -33.79 -22.92
C SER A 15 -39.89 -33.18 -24.06
N PRO A 16 -41.00 -32.40 -23.88
CA PRO A 16 -42.00 -32.27 -22.80
C PRO A 16 -43.48 -32.30 -23.31
N LYS A 17 -44.49 -32.27 -22.41
CA LYS A 17 -45.63 -31.29 -22.37
C LYS A 17 -46.92 -31.80 -21.65
N ARG A 18 -47.43 -30.95 -20.72
CA ARG A 18 -48.86 -30.61 -20.37
C ARG A 18 -49.80 -31.78 -19.97
N TRP A 19 -50.88 -31.65 -19.18
CA TRP A 19 -51.88 -30.58 -18.91
C TRP A 19 -52.20 -30.54 -17.38
N LEU A 20 -52.62 -29.43 -16.71
CA LEU A 20 -53.94 -28.77 -16.67
C LEU A 20 -55.15 -29.74 -16.47
N SER A 21 -56.16 -29.56 -15.60
CA SER A 21 -56.44 -28.58 -14.51
C SER A 21 -57.83 -28.83 -13.85
N ILE A 22 -58.05 -28.29 -12.62
CA ILE A 22 -59.29 -27.62 -12.12
C ILE A 22 -60.48 -28.41 -11.46
N LEU A 23 -60.87 -27.95 -10.24
CA LEU A 23 -62.18 -27.98 -9.51
C LEU A 23 -62.91 -29.33 -9.22
N SER A 24 -63.84 -29.49 -8.24
CA SER A 24 -64.10 -28.87 -6.92
C SER A 24 -65.31 -29.52 -6.19
N VAL A 25 -65.25 -29.63 -4.84
CA VAL A 25 -66.38 -29.51 -3.85
C VAL A 25 -67.54 -30.55 -3.84
N ASN A 26 -67.73 -31.18 -2.65
CA ASN A 26 -68.95 -31.71 -1.97
C ASN A 26 -70.11 -32.38 -2.76
N SER A 27 -70.73 -33.49 -2.31
CA SER A 27 -71.69 -33.47 -1.17
C SER A 27 -72.29 -34.85 -0.78
N LEU A 28 -72.71 -34.99 0.50
CA LEU A 28 -73.78 -35.84 1.11
C LEU A 28 -73.84 -37.40 0.97
N MET A 29 -73.63 -38.08 2.12
CA MET A 29 -74.61 -38.90 2.91
C MET A 29 -75.61 -39.92 2.26
N LEU A 30 -75.56 -41.21 2.70
CA LEU A 30 -76.57 -41.97 3.53
C LEU A 30 -76.86 -43.48 3.20
N PHE A 31 -77.15 -44.27 4.27
CA PHE A 31 -77.66 -45.68 4.42
C PHE A 31 -76.83 -46.86 3.81
N ASN A 32 -76.48 -48.02 4.44
CA ASN A 32 -77.13 -49.03 5.35
C ASN A 32 -78.00 -50.06 4.56
N VAL A 33 -78.09 -51.40 4.79
CA VAL A 33 -77.99 -52.28 6.01
C VAL A 33 -77.59 -53.77 5.68
N SER A 34 -77.28 -54.59 6.71
CA SER A 34 -77.50 -56.07 6.89
C SER A 34 -76.53 -57.12 6.26
N LEU A 35 -75.83 -58.00 7.03
CA LEU A 35 -76.22 -59.21 7.85
C LEU A 35 -76.28 -60.53 7.01
N PRO A 36 -75.85 -61.71 7.53
CA PRO A 36 -76.44 -62.39 8.70
C PRO A 36 -75.49 -63.16 9.67
N VAL A 37 -76.10 -63.85 10.64
CA VAL A 37 -75.55 -64.62 11.78
C VAL A 37 -76.10 -66.08 11.74
N LEU A 38 -75.63 -66.97 12.65
CA LEU A 38 -76.15 -68.33 13.06
C LEU A 38 -75.39 -69.54 12.44
N MET A 39 -75.12 -70.69 13.13
CA MET A 39 -75.37 -71.20 14.50
C MET A 39 -74.49 -72.43 14.85
N LEU A 40 -73.95 -72.51 16.10
CA LEU A 40 -73.88 -73.65 17.09
C LEU A 40 -73.37 -75.08 16.69
N PRO A 41 -73.05 -76.05 17.63
CA PRO A 41 -73.42 -76.12 19.07
C PRO A 41 -72.40 -76.64 20.14
N ASN A 42 -72.76 -76.38 21.41
CA ASN A 42 -72.61 -77.13 22.68
C ASN A 42 -71.42 -78.08 22.99
N ILE A 43 -70.79 -77.83 24.16
CA ILE A 43 -70.66 -78.82 25.25
C ILE A 43 -70.97 -78.11 26.59
N VAL A 44 -71.70 -78.77 27.50
CA VAL A 44 -71.96 -78.35 28.88
C VAL A 44 -71.74 -79.54 29.82
N ASN A 45 -70.89 -79.37 30.85
CA ASN A 45 -71.16 -79.79 32.25
C ASN A 45 -69.92 -79.64 33.16
N GLY A 46 -70.18 -79.47 34.47
CA GLY A 46 -69.17 -79.51 35.53
C GLY A 46 -69.05 -78.17 36.27
N GLY A 47 -69.83 -78.00 37.34
CA GLY A 47 -69.81 -76.77 38.14
C GLY A 47 -68.81 -76.84 39.29
N GLU A 48 -68.22 -75.71 39.63
CA GLU A 48 -67.63 -75.42 40.94
C GLU A 48 -67.75 -73.92 41.24
N VAL A 49 -67.90 -73.57 42.52
CA VAL A 49 -68.15 -72.20 42.97
C VAL A 49 -66.83 -71.42 43.00
N ILE A 50 -66.73 -70.31 42.26
CA ILE A 50 -65.56 -69.41 42.28
C ILE A 50 -66.04 -67.97 42.47
N ALA A 51 -65.31 -67.21 43.30
CA ALA A 51 -65.74 -65.93 43.86
C ALA A 51 -65.81 -64.77 42.84
N GLN A 52 -66.64 -63.77 43.15
CA GLN A 52 -66.55 -62.44 42.53
C GLN A 52 -65.17 -61.83 42.83
N THR A 53 -64.34 -61.67 41.81
CA THR A 53 -63.07 -60.95 41.90
C THR A 53 -63.29 -59.44 41.85
N ASP A 54 -62.72 -58.70 42.80
CA ASP A 54 -62.71 -57.23 42.83
C ASP A 54 -62.10 -56.65 41.53
N PRO A 55 -62.83 -55.82 40.77
CA PRO A 55 -62.30 -55.18 39.55
C PRO A 55 -61.02 -54.39 39.77
N ASN A 56 -60.82 -53.79 40.96
CA ASN A 56 -59.58 -53.06 41.28
C ASN A 56 -58.37 -54.00 41.38
N ALA A 57 -58.55 -55.21 41.92
CA ALA A 57 -57.47 -56.18 42.11
C ALA A 57 -57.01 -56.78 40.77
N GLU A 58 -57.94 -57.03 39.85
CA GLU A 58 -57.59 -57.49 38.50
C GLU A 58 -56.97 -56.35 37.67
N ALA A 59 -57.44 -55.10 37.84
CA ALA A 59 -56.82 -53.92 37.22
C ALA A 59 -55.37 -53.70 37.72
N GLU A 60 -55.10 -53.86 39.01
CA GLU A 60 -53.75 -53.73 39.56
C GLU A 60 -52.81 -54.83 39.03
N LYS A 61 -53.31 -56.06 38.93
CA LYS A 61 -52.59 -57.19 38.32
C LYS A 61 -52.24 -56.93 36.86
N LEU A 62 -53.16 -56.36 36.07
CA LEU A 62 -52.88 -55.93 34.69
C LEU A 62 -51.85 -54.80 34.65
N LEU A 63 -51.92 -53.79 35.52
CA LEU A 63 -50.88 -52.74 35.59
C LEU A 63 -49.49 -53.31 35.92
N ARG A 64 -49.40 -54.30 36.82
CA ARG A 64 -48.14 -55.00 37.12
C ARG A 64 -47.60 -55.74 35.89
N GLN A 65 -48.46 -56.42 35.13
CA GLN A 65 -48.06 -57.05 33.85
C GLN A 65 -47.58 -56.02 32.82
N GLY A 66 -48.28 -54.89 32.68
CA GLY A 66 -47.86 -53.77 31.84
C GLY A 66 -46.49 -53.21 32.26
N TYR A 67 -46.24 -53.08 33.55
CA TYR A 67 -44.94 -52.63 34.08
C TYR A 67 -43.80 -53.61 33.78
N GLU A 68 -44.02 -54.93 33.90
CA GLU A 68 -43.00 -55.92 33.51
C GLU A 68 -42.71 -55.90 32.00
N LEU A 69 -43.70 -55.63 31.14
CA LEU A 69 -43.47 -55.38 29.70
C LEU A 69 -42.67 -54.10 29.45
N LEU A 70 -42.92 -53.02 30.21
CA LEU A 70 -42.13 -51.79 30.09
C LEU A 70 -40.66 -51.99 30.46
N LYS A 71 -40.32 -52.88 31.40
CA LYS A 71 -38.93 -53.22 31.73
C LYS A 71 -38.16 -53.86 30.56
N GLN A 72 -38.86 -54.51 29.62
CA GLN A 72 -38.22 -55.07 28.42
C GLN A 72 -37.75 -53.96 27.45
N GLY A 73 -38.27 -52.74 27.57
CA GLY A 73 -37.75 -51.52 26.93
C GLY A 73 -37.95 -51.39 25.41
N THR A 74 -38.32 -52.46 24.71
CA THR A 74 -38.54 -52.44 23.25
C THR A 74 -39.78 -51.64 22.85
N ALA A 75 -39.82 -51.11 21.62
CA ALA A 75 -40.99 -50.40 21.11
C ALA A 75 -42.24 -51.30 21.08
N GLU A 76 -42.07 -52.60 20.85
CA GLU A 76 -43.16 -53.58 20.81
C GLU A 76 -43.69 -53.89 22.21
N SER A 77 -42.81 -54.15 23.18
CA SER A 77 -43.22 -54.36 24.58
C SER A 77 -43.87 -53.11 25.19
N LYS A 78 -43.47 -51.89 24.75
CA LYS A 78 -44.15 -50.64 25.10
C LYS A 78 -45.58 -50.55 24.54
N LYS A 79 -45.83 -50.99 23.31
CA LYS A 79 -47.19 -51.06 22.74
C LYS A 79 -48.06 -52.08 23.48
N GLN A 80 -47.54 -53.28 23.72
CA GLN A 80 -48.22 -54.32 24.49
C GLN A 80 -48.53 -53.86 25.93
N ALA A 81 -47.61 -53.11 26.55
CA ALA A 81 -47.86 -52.49 27.86
C ALA A 81 -48.98 -51.46 27.83
N ILE A 82 -49.13 -50.68 26.74
CA ILE A 82 -50.27 -49.77 26.56
C ILE A 82 -51.57 -50.59 26.46
N GLU A 83 -51.65 -51.61 25.61
CA GLU A 83 -52.86 -52.43 25.46
C GLU A 83 -53.32 -53.09 26.78
N ILE A 84 -52.38 -53.53 27.61
CA ILE A 84 -52.69 -54.08 28.94
C ILE A 84 -53.09 -52.97 29.92
N SER A 85 -52.45 -51.79 29.86
CA SER A 85 -52.81 -50.64 30.70
C SER A 85 -54.17 -50.05 30.34
N GLU A 86 -54.59 -50.09 29.07
CA GLU A 86 -55.93 -49.68 28.62
C GLU A 86 -57.02 -50.64 29.12
N LYS A 87 -56.73 -51.94 29.25
CA LYS A 87 -57.63 -52.90 29.90
C LYS A 87 -57.75 -52.62 31.40
N ALA A 88 -56.63 -52.33 32.08
CA ALA A 88 -56.65 -51.92 33.49
C ALA A 88 -57.42 -50.60 33.70
N LEU A 89 -57.25 -49.63 32.79
CA LEU A 89 -57.96 -48.36 32.78
C LEU A 89 -59.48 -48.55 32.74
N GLN A 90 -59.96 -49.44 31.88
CA GLN A 90 -61.40 -49.73 31.75
C GLN A 90 -61.96 -50.35 33.04
N LEU A 91 -61.24 -51.27 33.68
CA LEU A 91 -61.65 -51.84 34.96
C LEU A 91 -61.67 -50.80 36.10
N TYR A 92 -60.72 -49.86 36.14
CA TYR A 92 -60.75 -48.77 37.13
C TYR A 92 -61.91 -47.79 36.88
N ARG A 93 -62.31 -47.56 35.62
CA ARG A 93 -63.52 -46.80 35.26
C ARG A 93 -64.79 -47.49 35.76
N GLU A 94 -64.91 -48.79 35.52
CA GLU A 94 -66.04 -49.61 35.97
C GLU A 94 -66.11 -49.70 37.50
N ALA A 95 -64.96 -49.70 38.18
CA ALA A 95 -64.85 -49.61 39.63
C ALA A 95 -65.09 -48.20 40.22
N GLY A 96 -65.22 -47.16 39.39
CA GLY A 96 -65.31 -45.76 39.82
C GLY A 96 -64.05 -45.19 40.49
N ASN A 97 -62.89 -45.85 40.34
CA ASN A 97 -61.66 -45.53 41.06
C ASN A 97 -60.84 -44.43 40.36
N LYS A 98 -61.31 -43.19 40.48
CA LYS A 98 -60.77 -42.01 39.78
C LYS A 98 -59.27 -41.76 40.00
N THR A 99 -58.74 -42.08 41.18
CA THR A 99 -57.30 -41.94 41.49
C THR A 99 -56.44 -42.90 40.68
N TRP A 100 -56.83 -44.18 40.61
CA TRP A 100 -56.10 -45.18 39.81
C TRP A 100 -56.37 -45.02 38.31
N GLU A 101 -57.55 -44.53 37.92
CA GLU A 101 -57.82 -44.10 36.54
C GLU A 101 -56.84 -42.99 36.12
N ALA A 102 -56.75 -41.90 36.90
CA ALA A 102 -55.86 -40.77 36.61
C ALA A 102 -54.38 -41.17 36.57
N LEU A 103 -53.95 -42.07 37.45
CA LEU A 103 -52.59 -42.61 37.48
C LEU A 103 -52.29 -43.51 36.27
N THR A 104 -53.27 -44.32 35.84
CA THR A 104 -53.15 -45.19 34.65
C THR A 104 -53.05 -44.36 33.38
N LEU A 105 -53.88 -43.33 33.23
CA LEU A 105 -53.82 -42.37 32.11
C LEU A 105 -52.45 -41.65 32.06
N LEU A 106 -51.92 -41.24 33.22
CA LEU A 106 -50.57 -40.65 33.32
C LEU A 106 -49.47 -41.66 32.92
N GLY A 107 -49.63 -42.93 33.27
CA GLY A 107 -48.76 -44.02 32.83
C GLY A 107 -48.76 -44.17 31.30
N ILE A 108 -49.94 -44.37 30.70
CA ILE A 108 -50.13 -44.53 29.26
C ILE A 108 -49.58 -43.32 28.49
N GLY A 109 -49.88 -42.10 28.94
CA GLY A 109 -49.36 -40.87 28.32
C GLY A 109 -47.84 -40.78 28.32
N ARG A 110 -47.15 -41.25 29.38
CA ARG A 110 -45.68 -41.34 29.41
C ARG A 110 -45.16 -42.35 28.38
N VAL A 111 -45.79 -43.51 28.24
CA VAL A 111 -45.36 -44.51 27.26
C VAL A 111 -45.53 -44.01 25.83
N TYR A 112 -46.64 -43.32 25.51
CA TYR A 112 -46.80 -42.64 24.22
C TYR A 112 -45.78 -41.51 24.00
N SER A 113 -45.49 -40.72 25.04
CA SER A 113 -44.46 -39.67 24.98
C SER A 113 -43.07 -40.24 24.66
N ASP A 114 -42.77 -41.44 25.17
CA ASP A 114 -41.51 -42.16 24.97
C ASP A 114 -41.46 -42.94 23.64
N LEU A 115 -42.62 -43.27 23.06
CA LEU A 115 -42.75 -43.81 21.69
C LEU A 115 -42.72 -42.70 20.62
N GLY A 116 -42.75 -41.43 21.01
CA GLY A 116 -42.76 -40.29 20.10
C GLY A 116 -44.16 -39.87 19.62
N GLU A 117 -45.23 -40.54 20.05
CA GLU A 117 -46.62 -40.20 19.72
C GLU A 117 -47.12 -39.05 20.61
N LYS A 118 -46.48 -37.88 20.46
CA LYS A 118 -46.64 -36.72 21.35
C LYS A 118 -48.08 -36.23 21.49
N GLN A 119 -48.89 -36.24 20.42
CA GLN A 119 -50.30 -35.83 20.50
C GLN A 119 -51.12 -36.77 21.40
N LYS A 120 -51.02 -38.09 21.19
CA LYS A 120 -51.71 -39.07 22.05
C LYS A 120 -51.27 -38.96 23.50
N ALA A 121 -49.98 -38.69 23.73
CA ALA A 121 -49.47 -38.43 25.07
C ALA A 121 -50.18 -37.24 25.74
N LEU A 122 -50.36 -36.12 25.02
CA LEU A 122 -51.12 -34.97 25.51
C LEU A 122 -52.60 -35.31 25.76
N ASP A 123 -53.24 -36.08 24.87
CA ASP A 123 -54.65 -36.46 25.03
C ASP A 123 -54.88 -37.30 26.30
N TYR A 124 -53.97 -38.23 26.59
CA TYR A 124 -53.96 -39.04 27.81
C TYR A 124 -53.60 -38.22 29.05
N PHE A 125 -52.63 -37.30 28.96
CA PHE A 125 -52.28 -36.40 30.06
C PHE A 125 -53.40 -35.41 30.40
N ASN A 126 -54.13 -34.87 29.42
CA ASN A 126 -55.23 -33.95 29.66
C ASN A 126 -56.43 -34.63 30.35
N GLN A 127 -56.71 -35.89 30.01
CA GLN A 127 -57.68 -36.72 30.75
C GLN A 127 -57.22 -36.95 32.21
N SER A 128 -55.96 -37.35 32.39
CA SER A 128 -55.35 -37.53 33.72
C SER A 128 -55.43 -36.26 34.58
N LEU A 129 -55.05 -35.10 34.01
CA LEU A 129 -55.07 -33.80 34.67
C LEU A 129 -56.47 -33.39 35.13
N THR A 130 -57.48 -33.67 34.31
CA THR A 130 -58.89 -33.38 34.63
C THR A 130 -59.35 -34.18 35.86
N LEU A 131 -59.03 -35.48 35.91
CA LEU A 131 -59.36 -36.32 37.05
C LEU A 131 -58.59 -35.94 38.32
N TRP A 132 -57.29 -35.60 38.22
CA TRP A 132 -56.51 -35.14 39.37
C TRP A 132 -57.09 -33.87 40.01
N ARG A 133 -57.58 -32.93 39.18
CA ARG A 133 -58.31 -31.74 39.64
C ARG A 133 -59.65 -32.09 40.30
N GLU A 134 -60.37 -33.07 39.76
CA GLU A 134 -61.64 -33.53 40.33
C GLU A 134 -61.45 -34.16 41.72
N VAL A 135 -60.47 -35.05 41.89
CA VAL A 135 -60.14 -35.67 43.19
C VAL A 135 -59.32 -34.76 44.12
N ARG A 136 -58.94 -33.56 43.64
CA ARG A 136 -58.14 -32.54 44.34
C ARG A 136 -56.75 -33.01 44.80
N ASP A 137 -56.15 -33.94 44.06
CA ASP A 137 -54.77 -34.38 44.31
C ASP A 137 -53.77 -33.44 43.64
N GLN A 138 -53.23 -32.51 44.43
CA GLN A 138 -52.22 -31.55 43.98
C GLN A 138 -50.91 -32.22 43.54
N THR A 139 -50.58 -33.40 44.06
CA THR A 139 -49.38 -34.15 43.68
C THR A 139 -49.55 -34.78 42.29
N GLY A 140 -50.71 -35.38 42.04
CA GLY A 140 -51.10 -35.89 40.72
C GLY A 140 -51.16 -34.78 39.68
N GLU A 141 -51.86 -33.68 39.98
CA GLU A 141 -51.96 -32.50 39.10
C GLU A 141 -50.58 -31.95 38.74
N ALA A 142 -49.74 -31.65 39.74
CA ALA A 142 -48.42 -31.07 39.51
C ALA A 142 -47.53 -31.95 38.61
N ARG A 143 -47.58 -33.28 38.81
CA ARG A 143 -46.83 -34.27 38.02
C ARG A 143 -47.27 -34.29 36.56
N THR A 144 -48.58 -34.30 36.32
CA THR A 144 -49.12 -34.31 34.95
C THR A 144 -48.83 -32.98 34.24
N LEU A 145 -48.91 -31.84 34.94
CA LEU A 145 -48.51 -30.53 34.39
C LEU A 145 -47.01 -30.49 33.97
N THR A 146 -46.10 -31.08 34.77
CA THR A 146 -44.68 -31.19 34.37
C THR A 146 -44.52 -32.02 33.09
N ASP A 147 -45.21 -33.17 33.00
CA ASP A 147 -45.07 -34.08 31.86
C ASP A 147 -45.70 -33.50 30.57
N ILE A 148 -46.81 -32.74 30.69
CA ILE A 148 -47.38 -31.93 29.60
C ILE A 148 -46.39 -30.86 29.13
N GLY A 149 -45.80 -30.09 30.06
CA GLY A 149 -44.78 -29.08 29.74
C GLY A 149 -43.57 -29.69 29.02
N ARG A 150 -43.18 -30.92 29.38
CA ARG A 150 -42.12 -31.68 28.69
C ARG A 150 -42.50 -31.95 27.24
N VAL A 151 -43.71 -32.44 26.98
CA VAL A 151 -44.16 -32.75 25.62
C VAL A 151 -44.30 -31.49 24.76
N TYR A 152 -44.85 -30.38 25.27
CA TYR A 152 -44.88 -29.13 24.51
C TYR A 152 -43.47 -28.58 24.21
N ASN A 153 -42.52 -28.73 25.13
CA ASN A 153 -41.13 -28.37 24.85
C ASN A 153 -40.49 -29.26 23.75
N ASP A 154 -40.79 -30.56 23.75
CA ASP A 154 -40.33 -31.51 22.73
C ASP A 154 -40.95 -31.20 21.35
N LEU A 155 -42.18 -30.69 21.31
CA LEU A 155 -42.88 -30.21 20.10
C LEU A 155 -42.38 -28.84 19.60
N GLY A 156 -41.49 -28.17 20.34
CA GLY A 156 -41.00 -26.82 20.02
C GLY A 156 -41.91 -25.68 20.48
N GLU A 157 -43.06 -25.96 21.10
CA GLU A 157 -43.97 -24.97 21.68
C GLU A 157 -43.44 -24.44 23.03
N LYS A 158 -42.33 -23.70 22.97
CA LYS A 158 -41.58 -23.22 24.14
C LYS A 158 -42.44 -22.40 25.11
N GLN A 159 -43.27 -21.48 24.61
CA GLN A 159 -44.14 -20.66 25.46
C GLN A 159 -45.25 -21.48 26.13
N THR A 160 -45.86 -22.41 25.39
CA THR A 160 -46.85 -23.35 25.94
C THR A 160 -46.23 -24.20 27.06
N ALA A 161 -45.02 -24.71 26.85
CA ALA A 161 -44.27 -25.46 27.86
C ALA A 161 -44.03 -24.65 29.14
N LEU A 162 -43.55 -23.40 29.03
CA LEU A 162 -43.37 -22.50 30.18
C LEU A 162 -44.67 -22.29 30.96
N ASN A 163 -45.80 -22.11 30.27
CA ASN A 163 -47.10 -21.92 30.93
C ASN A 163 -47.51 -23.14 31.79
N TYR A 164 -47.21 -24.36 31.34
CA TYR A 164 -47.49 -25.58 32.11
C TYR A 164 -46.49 -25.79 33.26
N TYR A 165 -45.20 -25.50 33.05
CA TYR A 165 -44.21 -25.56 34.14
C TYR A 165 -44.49 -24.53 35.23
N ASN A 166 -44.90 -23.31 34.87
CA ASN A 166 -45.25 -22.25 35.83
C ASN A 166 -46.52 -22.56 36.64
N GLN A 167 -47.45 -23.37 36.11
CA GLN A 167 -48.57 -23.93 36.88
C GLN A 167 -48.12 -25.08 37.81
N SER A 168 -47.20 -25.92 37.34
CA SER A 168 -46.70 -27.09 38.08
C SER A 168 -45.83 -26.69 39.29
N LEU A 169 -44.91 -25.74 39.11
CA LEU A 169 -43.90 -25.36 40.11
C LEU A 169 -44.47 -24.99 41.51
N PRO A 170 -45.46 -24.09 41.66
CA PRO A 170 -45.99 -23.73 42.98
C PRO A 170 -46.70 -24.91 43.67
N LEU A 171 -47.32 -25.81 42.90
CA LEU A 171 -47.93 -27.02 43.46
C LEU A 171 -46.87 -27.99 43.99
N LEU A 172 -45.77 -28.18 43.25
CA LEU A 172 -44.62 -29.01 43.69
C LEU A 172 -44.01 -28.48 45.00
N GLN A 173 -43.90 -27.15 45.13
CA GLN A 173 -43.45 -26.48 46.34
C GLN A 173 -44.41 -26.68 47.51
N GLN A 174 -45.72 -26.57 47.27
CA GLN A 174 -46.75 -26.79 48.30
C GLN A 174 -46.74 -28.24 48.83
N VAL A 175 -46.61 -29.24 47.95
CA VAL A 175 -46.55 -30.67 48.34
C VAL A 175 -45.14 -31.14 48.74
N ARG A 176 -44.12 -30.26 48.65
CA ARG A 176 -42.71 -30.52 48.98
C ARG A 176 -42.05 -31.65 48.16
N ASP A 177 -42.45 -31.86 46.90
CA ASP A 177 -41.79 -32.81 45.99
C ASP A 177 -40.51 -32.17 45.39
N GLN A 178 -39.49 -32.01 46.23
CA GLN A 178 -38.23 -31.33 45.90
C GLN A 178 -37.51 -31.94 44.68
N THR A 179 -37.65 -33.24 44.46
CA THR A 179 -37.07 -33.94 43.31
C THR A 179 -37.68 -33.46 41.99
N ARG A 180 -39.00 -33.26 41.95
CA ARG A 180 -39.68 -32.75 40.76
C ARG A 180 -39.62 -31.23 40.66
N GLU A 181 -39.57 -30.52 41.77
CA GLU A 181 -39.30 -29.08 41.80
C GLU A 181 -37.97 -28.79 41.08
N ALA A 182 -36.90 -29.48 41.48
CA ALA A 182 -35.58 -29.36 40.86
C ALA A 182 -35.61 -29.67 39.35
N ALA A 183 -36.30 -30.74 38.94
CA ALA A 183 -36.43 -31.12 37.53
C ALA A 183 -37.26 -30.12 36.72
N THR A 184 -38.29 -29.51 37.31
CA THR A 184 -39.14 -28.50 36.67
C THR A 184 -38.37 -27.19 36.51
N LEU A 185 -37.65 -26.73 37.54
CA LEU A 185 -36.73 -25.59 37.45
C LEU A 185 -35.64 -25.81 36.38
N HIS A 186 -35.08 -27.02 36.30
CA HIS A 186 -34.13 -27.36 35.23
C HIS A 186 -34.76 -27.24 33.83
N ASN A 187 -35.96 -27.78 33.65
CA ASN A 187 -36.66 -27.72 32.36
C ASN A 187 -37.03 -26.29 31.98
N ILE A 188 -37.48 -25.46 32.94
CA ILE A 188 -37.71 -24.02 32.73
C ILE A 188 -36.41 -23.33 32.29
N GLY A 189 -35.29 -23.58 32.99
CA GLY A 189 -33.98 -23.06 32.62
C GLY A 189 -33.56 -23.45 31.20
N ARG A 190 -33.82 -24.70 30.80
CA ARG A 190 -33.58 -25.18 29.43
C ARG A 190 -34.46 -24.48 28.39
N VAL A 191 -35.73 -24.24 28.68
CA VAL A 191 -36.61 -23.51 27.74
C VAL A 191 -36.16 -22.06 27.57
N TYR A 192 -35.77 -21.37 28.66
CA TYR A 192 -35.19 -20.03 28.55
C TYR A 192 -33.85 -20.00 27.81
N HIS A 193 -33.01 -21.03 27.97
CA HIS A 193 -31.77 -21.16 27.20
C HIS A 193 -32.06 -21.33 25.70
N ASP A 194 -32.99 -22.23 25.34
CA ASP A 194 -33.44 -22.43 23.95
C ASP A 194 -34.05 -21.16 23.32
N LEU A 195 -34.64 -20.28 24.14
CA LEU A 195 -35.18 -18.96 23.73
C LEU A 195 -34.12 -17.84 23.67
N GLY A 196 -32.87 -18.10 24.06
CA GLY A 196 -31.79 -17.10 24.09
C GLY A 196 -31.72 -16.26 25.37
N GLU A 197 -32.62 -16.48 26.33
CA GLU A 197 -32.72 -15.77 27.62
C GLU A 197 -31.70 -16.29 28.65
N LYS A 198 -30.41 -16.17 28.29
CA LYS A 198 -29.26 -16.79 28.99
C LYS A 198 -29.21 -16.49 30.49
N GLN A 199 -29.42 -15.24 30.91
CA GLN A 199 -29.39 -14.87 32.33
C GLN A 199 -30.56 -15.47 33.11
N THR A 200 -31.75 -15.50 32.50
CA THR A 200 -32.95 -16.12 33.08
C THR A 200 -32.75 -17.63 33.22
N ALA A 201 -32.15 -18.29 32.21
CA ALA A 201 -31.78 -19.70 32.27
C ALA A 201 -30.84 -20.01 33.45
N LEU A 202 -29.76 -19.23 33.63
CA LEU A 202 -28.85 -19.37 34.76
C LEU A 202 -29.57 -19.23 36.11
N ASN A 203 -30.49 -18.27 36.25
CA ASN A 203 -31.25 -18.07 37.49
C ASN A 203 -32.08 -19.31 37.87
N TYR A 204 -32.71 -19.99 36.90
CA TYR A 204 -33.47 -21.22 37.15
C TYR A 204 -32.57 -22.44 37.39
N TYR A 205 -31.46 -22.57 36.66
CA TYR A 205 -30.47 -23.63 36.92
C TYR A 205 -29.83 -23.49 38.31
N ASN A 206 -29.53 -22.27 38.76
CA ASN A 206 -28.99 -21.99 40.09
C ASN A 206 -29.99 -22.28 41.23
N GLN A 207 -31.30 -22.30 40.96
CA GLN A 207 -32.32 -22.79 41.90
C GLN A 207 -32.44 -24.33 41.85
N SER A 208 -32.36 -24.94 40.66
CA SER A 208 -32.44 -26.39 40.47
C SER A 208 -31.25 -27.16 41.06
N LEU A 209 -30.04 -26.62 40.94
CA LEU A 209 -28.79 -27.26 41.34
C LEU A 209 -28.71 -27.60 42.85
N PRO A 210 -28.96 -26.68 43.81
CA PRO A 210 -28.92 -26.99 45.23
C PRO A 210 -30.00 -28.01 45.64
N LEU A 211 -31.21 -27.91 45.10
CA LEU A 211 -32.27 -28.90 45.33
C LEU A 211 -31.87 -30.29 44.83
N SER A 212 -31.31 -30.38 43.62
CA SER A 212 -30.80 -31.63 43.04
C SER A 212 -29.69 -32.26 43.90
N ARG A 213 -28.81 -31.44 44.50
CA ARG A 213 -27.78 -31.89 45.45
C ARG A 213 -28.41 -32.39 46.76
N GLN A 214 -29.38 -31.66 47.31
CA GLN A 214 -30.07 -32.02 48.56
C GLN A 214 -30.79 -33.37 48.47
N VAL A 215 -31.47 -33.65 47.36
CA VAL A 215 -32.18 -34.95 47.15
C VAL A 215 -31.26 -36.09 46.67
N GLY A 216 -29.95 -35.85 46.55
CA GLY A 216 -28.98 -36.86 46.10
C GLY A 216 -29.07 -37.24 44.62
N ASN A 217 -29.76 -36.46 43.78
CA ASN A 217 -29.96 -36.77 42.37
C ASN A 217 -28.71 -36.42 41.53
N LYS A 218 -27.70 -37.28 41.58
CA LYS A 218 -26.42 -37.10 40.87
C LYS A 218 -26.57 -36.87 39.37
N PHE A 219 -27.52 -37.53 38.72
CA PHE A 219 -27.84 -37.32 37.30
C PHE A 219 -28.39 -35.90 37.05
N GLY A 220 -29.32 -35.43 37.89
CA GLY A 220 -29.85 -34.07 37.83
C GLY A 220 -28.79 -33.00 38.11
N VAL A 221 -27.87 -33.25 39.05
CA VAL A 221 -26.72 -32.38 39.32
C VAL A 221 -25.80 -32.32 38.10
N ALA A 222 -25.40 -33.46 37.52
CA ALA A 222 -24.57 -33.51 36.31
C ALA A 222 -25.20 -32.76 35.13
N THR A 223 -26.49 -33.02 34.86
CA THR A 223 -27.24 -32.39 33.76
C THR A 223 -27.34 -30.87 33.94
N THR A 224 -27.56 -30.41 35.18
CA THR A 224 -27.70 -28.98 35.48
C THR A 224 -26.36 -28.26 35.39
N LEU A 225 -25.27 -28.84 35.91
CA LEU A 225 -23.91 -28.31 35.75
C LEU A 225 -23.50 -28.23 34.28
N TYR A 226 -23.79 -29.27 33.49
CA TYR A 226 -23.53 -29.28 32.04
C TYR A 226 -24.26 -28.13 31.33
N ASN A 227 -25.56 -27.95 31.57
CA ASN A 227 -26.30 -26.87 30.93
C ASN A 227 -25.88 -25.47 31.42
N ILE A 228 -25.49 -25.30 32.69
CA ILE A 228 -24.87 -24.05 33.17
C ILE A 228 -23.57 -23.77 32.40
N GLY A 229 -22.71 -24.80 32.22
CA GLY A 229 -21.49 -24.71 31.42
C GLY A 229 -21.76 -24.26 29.99
N ARG A 230 -22.78 -24.84 29.33
CA ARG A 230 -23.22 -24.40 27.99
C ARG A 230 -23.68 -22.94 27.96
N VAL A 231 -24.45 -22.48 28.94
CA VAL A 231 -24.88 -21.06 28.97
C VAL A 231 -23.69 -20.12 29.15
N TYR A 232 -22.71 -20.46 30.01
CA TYR A 232 -21.49 -19.67 30.13
C TYR A 232 -20.64 -19.69 28.84
N ASN A 233 -20.59 -20.82 28.13
CA ASN A 233 -19.93 -20.90 26.83
C ASN A 233 -20.58 -19.95 25.81
N ASP A 234 -21.92 -19.95 25.76
CA ASP A 234 -22.70 -19.06 24.89
C ASP A 234 -22.64 -17.58 25.31
N LEU A 235 -22.24 -17.28 26.55
CA LEU A 235 -21.94 -15.92 27.03
C LEU A 235 -20.49 -15.50 26.74
N GLY A 236 -19.63 -16.39 26.21
CA GLY A 236 -18.21 -16.15 25.99
C GLY A 236 -17.35 -16.33 27.26
N GLU A 237 -17.93 -16.73 28.39
CA GLU A 237 -17.23 -16.97 29.66
C GLU A 237 -16.57 -18.37 29.67
N LYS A 238 -15.62 -18.58 28.76
CA LYS A 238 -14.97 -19.88 28.47
C LYS A 238 -14.42 -20.59 29.71
N GLN A 239 -13.76 -19.86 30.62
CA GLN A 239 -13.22 -20.45 31.84
C GLN A 239 -14.32 -20.97 32.78
N LYS A 240 -15.37 -20.18 33.05
CA LYS A 240 -16.50 -20.64 33.86
C LYS A 240 -17.17 -21.85 33.23
N ALA A 241 -17.32 -21.86 31.91
CA ALA A 241 -17.88 -23.01 31.20
C ALA A 241 -17.07 -24.29 31.43
N LEU A 242 -15.73 -24.22 31.33
CA LEU A 242 -14.82 -25.33 31.69
C LEU A 242 -14.98 -25.75 33.15
N ASP A 243 -15.05 -24.81 34.10
CA ASP A 243 -15.21 -25.11 35.53
C ASP A 243 -16.49 -25.90 35.82
N TYR A 244 -17.59 -25.58 35.14
CA TYR A 244 -18.87 -26.30 35.25
C TYR A 244 -18.86 -27.64 34.51
N PHE A 245 -18.22 -27.73 33.34
CA PHE A 245 -18.06 -29.00 32.63
C PHE A 245 -17.16 -29.99 33.40
N ASN A 246 -16.07 -29.51 33.98
CA ASN A 246 -15.17 -30.31 34.82
C ASN A 246 -15.83 -30.82 36.13
N GLN A 247 -16.85 -30.11 36.64
CA GLN A 247 -17.69 -30.62 37.74
C GLN A 247 -18.74 -31.64 37.26
N SER A 248 -19.23 -31.52 36.01
CA SER A 248 -20.25 -32.39 35.44
C SER A 248 -19.68 -33.75 34.98
N LEU A 249 -18.51 -33.73 34.34
CA LEU A 249 -17.85 -34.90 33.74
C LEU A 249 -17.67 -36.10 34.71
N PRO A 250 -17.09 -35.96 35.92
CA PRO A 250 -16.93 -37.09 36.84
C PRO A 250 -18.27 -37.62 37.36
N LEU A 251 -19.31 -36.79 37.43
CA LEU A 251 -20.66 -37.23 37.81
C LEU A 251 -21.29 -38.10 36.71
N TRP A 252 -21.06 -37.78 35.42
CA TRP A 252 -21.49 -38.63 34.32
C TRP A 252 -20.84 -40.02 34.35
N GLN A 253 -19.55 -40.06 34.68
CA GLN A 253 -18.79 -41.30 34.87
C GLN A 253 -19.33 -42.11 36.05
N GLU A 254 -19.61 -41.45 37.19
CA GLU A 254 -20.17 -42.10 38.37
C GLU A 254 -21.55 -42.73 38.11
N VAL A 255 -22.46 -42.00 37.43
CA VAL A 255 -23.78 -42.55 37.02
C VAL A 255 -23.73 -43.41 35.76
N ARG A 256 -22.53 -43.66 35.21
CA ARG A 256 -22.26 -44.46 34.00
C ARG A 256 -23.05 -44.02 32.75
N TYR A 257 -23.33 -42.73 32.62
CA TYR A 257 -24.09 -42.17 31.50
C TYR A 257 -23.17 -41.66 30.39
N GLN A 258 -22.65 -42.59 29.59
CA GLN A 258 -21.67 -42.36 28.52
C GLN A 258 -22.08 -41.29 27.50
N THR A 259 -23.39 -41.09 27.25
CA THR A 259 -23.89 -40.04 26.35
C THR A 259 -23.65 -38.62 26.89
N GLY A 260 -23.78 -38.43 28.21
CA GLY A 260 -23.49 -37.14 28.87
C GLY A 260 -22.00 -36.89 28.97
N GLU A 261 -21.23 -37.93 29.27
CA GLU A 261 -19.76 -37.92 29.26
C GLU A 261 -19.22 -37.48 27.89
N ALA A 262 -19.60 -38.17 26.81
CA ALA A 262 -19.16 -37.84 25.45
C ALA A 262 -19.52 -36.42 25.02
N ARG A 263 -20.76 -35.96 25.30
CA ARG A 263 -21.17 -34.58 25.00
C ARG A 263 -20.31 -33.55 25.76
N THR A 264 -20.08 -33.79 27.05
CA THR A 264 -19.26 -32.90 27.89
C THR A 264 -17.82 -32.84 27.39
N LEU A 265 -17.23 -33.98 27.00
CA LEU A 265 -15.90 -34.05 26.38
C LEU A 265 -15.82 -33.30 25.05
N THR A 266 -16.84 -33.41 24.17
CA THR A 266 -16.89 -32.64 22.93
C THR A 266 -17.01 -31.13 23.18
N ASP A 267 -17.83 -30.71 24.14
CA ASP A 267 -17.99 -29.28 24.46
C ASP A 267 -16.74 -28.68 25.13
N ILE A 268 -16.04 -29.45 25.99
CA ILE A 268 -14.72 -29.08 26.53
C ILE A 268 -13.70 -28.94 25.39
N GLY A 269 -13.65 -29.91 24.48
CA GLY A 269 -12.76 -29.86 23.31
C GLY A 269 -13.01 -28.61 22.45
N GLY A 270 -14.27 -28.22 22.27
CA GLY A 270 -14.65 -26.99 21.57
C GLY A 270 -14.13 -25.72 22.24
N ILE A 271 -14.16 -25.65 23.58
CA ILE A 271 -13.61 -24.49 24.29
C ILE A 271 -12.09 -24.41 24.15
N TYR A 272 -11.36 -25.53 24.27
CA TYR A 272 -9.91 -25.52 24.06
C TYR A 272 -9.53 -25.17 22.61
N ASP A 273 -10.35 -25.54 21.64
CA ASP A 273 -10.18 -25.16 20.24
C ASP A 273 -10.35 -23.64 20.01
N ASP A 274 -11.39 -23.05 20.62
CA ASP A 274 -11.65 -21.60 20.65
C ASP A 274 -10.53 -20.81 21.36
N LEU A 275 -9.90 -21.40 22.38
CA LEU A 275 -8.76 -20.82 23.11
C LEU A 275 -7.41 -21.00 22.38
N GLY A 276 -7.38 -21.70 21.24
CA GLY A 276 -6.16 -21.97 20.48
C GLY A 276 -5.34 -23.16 20.97
N GLU A 277 -5.76 -23.86 22.02
CA GLU A 277 -5.13 -25.08 22.54
C GLU A 277 -5.50 -26.31 21.68
N LYS A 278 -5.13 -26.27 20.40
CA LYS A 278 -5.50 -27.26 19.38
C LYS A 278 -5.18 -28.72 19.78
N GLN A 279 -4.04 -28.97 20.43
CA GLN A 279 -3.69 -30.32 20.89
C GLN A 279 -4.54 -30.78 22.09
N THR A 280 -4.87 -29.89 23.02
CA THR A 280 -5.76 -30.18 24.14
C THR A 280 -7.17 -30.51 23.61
N ALA A 281 -7.67 -29.74 22.64
CA ALA A 281 -8.94 -29.99 21.96
C ALA A 281 -8.98 -31.40 21.32
N LEU A 282 -7.96 -31.77 20.53
CA LEU A 282 -7.84 -33.12 19.94
C LEU A 282 -7.86 -34.23 20.99
N ASN A 283 -7.20 -34.04 22.14
CA ASN A 283 -7.18 -35.03 23.22
C ASN A 283 -8.58 -35.27 23.80
N TYR A 284 -9.40 -34.24 23.96
CA TYR A 284 -10.79 -34.37 24.43
C TYR A 284 -11.71 -34.97 23.36
N TYR A 285 -11.57 -34.57 22.10
CA TYR A 285 -12.34 -35.17 21.00
C TYR A 285 -12.02 -36.67 20.79
N ASN A 286 -10.76 -37.06 20.94
CA ASN A 286 -10.33 -38.46 20.86
C ASN A 286 -10.87 -39.33 22.02
N GLN A 287 -11.21 -38.74 23.17
CA GLN A 287 -11.91 -39.42 24.26
C GLN A 287 -13.43 -39.51 24.00
N SER A 288 -14.05 -38.45 23.45
CA SER A 288 -15.48 -38.43 23.13
C SER A 288 -15.87 -39.38 21.98
N LEU A 289 -15.07 -39.45 20.93
CA LEU A 289 -15.37 -40.20 19.70
C LEU A 289 -15.67 -41.70 19.94
N PRO A 290 -14.85 -42.48 20.68
CA PRO A 290 -15.16 -43.88 20.96
C PRO A 290 -16.41 -44.05 21.81
N LEU A 291 -16.65 -43.19 22.82
CA LEU A 291 -17.86 -43.23 23.64
C LEU A 291 -19.11 -42.97 22.79
N SER A 292 -19.08 -41.95 21.93
CA SER A 292 -20.17 -41.63 21.00
C SER A 292 -20.46 -42.76 20.02
N ARG A 293 -19.42 -43.48 19.55
CA ARG A 293 -19.56 -44.70 18.72
C ARG A 293 -20.20 -45.85 19.50
N GLN A 294 -19.75 -46.10 20.74
CA GLN A 294 -20.25 -47.19 21.59
C GLN A 294 -21.76 -47.05 21.90
N VAL A 295 -22.24 -45.83 22.20
CA VAL A 295 -23.67 -45.57 22.49
C VAL A 295 -24.52 -45.42 21.22
N GLY A 296 -23.95 -45.58 20.02
CA GLY A 296 -24.67 -45.43 18.75
C GLY A 296 -25.09 -43.99 18.41
N ASN A 297 -24.54 -42.97 19.08
CA ASN A 297 -24.89 -41.56 18.89
C ASN A 297 -24.25 -41.00 17.61
N LYS A 298 -24.82 -41.36 16.44
CA LYS A 298 -24.32 -40.94 15.12
C LYS A 298 -24.16 -39.43 14.95
N PHE A 299 -25.05 -38.62 15.55
CA PHE A 299 -24.95 -37.16 15.56
C PHE A 299 -23.72 -36.66 16.34
N GLY A 300 -23.45 -37.24 17.51
CA GLY A 300 -22.24 -36.93 18.29
C GLY A 300 -20.96 -37.40 17.60
N VAL A 301 -21.00 -38.55 16.91
CA VAL A 301 -19.88 -39.02 16.09
C VAL A 301 -19.61 -38.06 14.93
N ALA A 302 -20.62 -37.64 14.17
CA ALA A 302 -20.49 -36.66 13.09
C ALA A 302 -19.89 -35.33 13.60
N THR A 303 -20.50 -34.75 14.64
CA THR A 303 -20.04 -33.48 15.25
C THR A 303 -18.58 -33.57 15.70
N THR A 304 -18.20 -34.66 16.38
CA THR A 304 -16.82 -34.82 16.90
C THR A 304 -15.81 -35.04 15.77
N LEU A 305 -16.16 -35.80 14.72
CA LEU A 305 -15.32 -35.94 13.53
C LEU A 305 -15.15 -34.61 12.79
N TYR A 306 -16.23 -33.84 12.61
CA TYR A 306 -16.14 -32.50 12.03
C TYR A 306 -15.22 -31.58 12.85
N ASN A 307 -15.36 -31.54 14.18
CA ASN A 307 -14.50 -30.70 15.02
C ASN A 307 -13.02 -31.11 14.93
N ILE A 308 -12.72 -32.42 14.92
CA ILE A 308 -11.35 -32.92 14.70
C ILE A 308 -10.82 -32.46 13.33
N GLY A 309 -11.63 -32.54 12.28
CA GLY A 309 -11.28 -32.05 10.94
C GLY A 309 -11.00 -30.54 10.91
N ALA A 310 -11.79 -29.75 11.64
CA ALA A 310 -11.58 -28.31 11.77
C ALA A 310 -10.24 -27.99 12.46
N VAL A 311 -9.92 -28.67 13.58
CA VAL A 311 -8.62 -28.50 14.25
C VAL A 311 -7.45 -28.85 13.33
N TYR A 312 -7.52 -29.97 12.60
CA TYR A 312 -6.45 -30.33 11.65
C TYR A 312 -6.34 -29.31 10.49
N ASN A 313 -7.43 -28.72 10.04
CA ASN A 313 -7.39 -27.66 9.03
C ASN A 313 -6.67 -26.40 9.55
N ASP A 314 -6.95 -26.01 10.80
CA ASP A 314 -6.33 -24.85 11.45
C ASP A 314 -4.82 -25.09 11.74
N LEU A 315 -4.44 -26.34 12.01
CA LEU A 315 -3.03 -26.77 12.11
C LEU A 315 -2.32 -26.89 10.75
N GLY A 316 -3.00 -26.60 9.63
CA GLY A 316 -2.45 -26.74 8.28
C GLY A 316 -2.38 -28.17 7.74
N GLU A 317 -2.84 -29.17 8.49
CA GLU A 317 -2.89 -30.59 8.10
C GLU A 317 -4.09 -30.88 7.18
N LYS A 318 -4.13 -30.20 6.02
CA LYS A 318 -5.26 -30.18 5.08
C LYS A 318 -5.77 -31.57 4.67
N GLN A 319 -4.88 -32.55 4.47
CA GLN A 319 -5.31 -33.92 4.12
C GLN A 319 -6.04 -34.62 5.26
N LYS A 320 -5.51 -34.57 6.50
CA LYS A 320 -6.19 -35.13 7.68
C LYS A 320 -7.55 -34.47 7.88
N ALA A 321 -7.63 -33.14 7.69
CA ALA A 321 -8.89 -32.41 7.76
C ALA A 321 -9.95 -32.99 6.79
N LEU A 322 -9.59 -33.19 5.52
CA LEU A 322 -10.45 -33.84 4.53
C LEU A 322 -10.85 -35.27 4.94
N ASP A 323 -9.93 -36.07 5.47
CA ASP A 323 -10.22 -37.45 5.89
C ASP A 323 -11.27 -37.50 7.02
N TYR A 324 -11.22 -36.55 7.96
CA TYR A 324 -12.21 -36.42 9.04
C TYR A 324 -13.53 -35.82 8.56
N PHE A 325 -13.50 -34.78 7.71
CA PHE A 325 -14.72 -34.21 7.12
C PHE A 325 -15.47 -35.21 6.23
N ASN A 326 -14.75 -36.02 5.43
CA ASN A 326 -15.34 -37.07 4.60
C ASN A 326 -15.96 -38.23 5.42
N GLN A 327 -15.53 -38.44 6.67
CA GLN A 327 -16.21 -39.35 7.61
C GLN A 327 -17.43 -38.69 8.28
N SER A 328 -17.38 -37.39 8.56
CA SER A 328 -18.49 -36.63 9.16
C SER A 328 -19.68 -36.48 8.20
N LEU A 329 -19.43 -36.02 6.97
CA LEU A 329 -20.45 -35.67 5.97
C LEU A 329 -21.54 -36.74 5.75
N PRO A 330 -21.23 -38.04 5.50
CA PRO A 330 -22.26 -39.07 5.32
C PRO A 330 -23.04 -39.36 6.60
N LEU A 331 -22.48 -39.11 7.79
CA LEU A 331 -23.18 -39.29 9.06
C LEU A 331 -24.17 -38.14 9.30
N SER A 332 -23.79 -36.88 9.06
CA SER A 332 -24.73 -35.74 9.11
C SER A 332 -25.91 -35.95 8.17
N ARG A 333 -25.64 -36.37 6.92
CA ARG A 333 -26.67 -36.79 5.95
C ARG A 333 -27.59 -37.88 6.49
N GLN A 334 -27.02 -38.93 7.09
CA GLN A 334 -27.80 -40.06 7.60
C GLN A 334 -28.71 -39.68 8.79
N VAL A 335 -28.33 -38.70 9.61
CA VAL A 335 -29.14 -38.25 10.76
C VAL A 335 -30.06 -37.06 10.44
N GLY A 336 -30.05 -36.55 9.21
CA GLY A 336 -30.84 -35.38 8.81
C GLY A 336 -30.32 -34.05 9.36
N ASP A 337 -29.06 -33.98 9.77
CA ASP A 337 -28.43 -32.76 10.29
C ASP A 337 -27.98 -31.85 9.14
N GLN A 338 -28.93 -31.09 8.60
CA GLN A 338 -28.71 -30.14 7.50
C GLN A 338 -27.66 -29.07 7.85
N THR A 339 -27.61 -28.63 9.12
CA THR A 339 -26.65 -27.64 9.61
C THR A 339 -25.23 -28.21 9.63
N GLY A 340 -25.03 -29.42 10.18
CA GLY A 340 -23.73 -30.09 10.17
C GLY A 340 -23.29 -30.53 8.78
N GLU A 341 -24.22 -30.95 7.92
CA GLU A 341 -23.94 -31.21 6.50
C GLU A 341 -23.44 -29.93 5.81
N ALA A 342 -24.21 -28.84 5.85
CA ALA A 342 -23.85 -27.58 5.21
C ALA A 342 -22.49 -27.05 5.70
N ARG A 343 -22.25 -27.12 7.01
CA ARG A 343 -20.97 -26.73 7.65
C ARG A 343 -19.81 -27.59 7.15
N THR A 344 -19.97 -28.91 7.15
CA THR A 344 -18.92 -29.83 6.67
C THR A 344 -18.63 -29.60 5.18
N LEU A 345 -19.66 -29.37 4.36
CA LEU A 345 -19.50 -29.03 2.94
C LEU A 345 -18.77 -27.69 2.74
N THR A 346 -19.14 -26.64 3.47
CA THR A 346 -18.44 -25.34 3.39
C THR A 346 -16.97 -25.46 3.78
N ASP A 347 -16.63 -26.23 4.82
CA ASP A 347 -15.23 -26.39 5.24
C ASP A 347 -14.40 -27.31 4.33
N ILE A 348 -14.99 -28.36 3.76
CA ILE A 348 -14.35 -29.11 2.66
C ILE A 348 -14.06 -28.16 1.48
N GLY A 349 -15.02 -27.29 1.12
CA GLY A 349 -14.83 -26.27 0.10
C GLY A 349 -13.69 -25.30 0.42
N ARG A 350 -13.54 -24.91 1.69
CA ARG A 350 -12.43 -24.08 2.17
C ARG A 350 -11.08 -24.80 2.01
N VAL A 351 -10.98 -26.05 2.45
CA VAL A 351 -9.74 -26.84 2.31
C VAL A 351 -9.34 -27.01 0.85
N TYR A 352 -10.27 -27.39 -0.04
CA TYR A 352 -9.96 -27.51 -1.48
C TYR A 352 -9.57 -26.17 -2.12
N ASN A 353 -10.16 -25.05 -1.68
CA ASN A 353 -9.75 -23.74 -2.15
C ASN A 353 -8.29 -23.41 -1.77
N ASP A 354 -7.90 -23.75 -0.54
CA ASP A 354 -6.56 -23.50 -0.01
C ASP A 354 -5.52 -24.40 -0.70
N LEU A 355 -5.91 -25.62 -1.08
CA LEU A 355 -5.11 -26.54 -1.91
C LEU A 355 -5.06 -26.15 -3.40
N GLY A 356 -5.70 -25.05 -3.81
CA GLY A 356 -5.74 -24.60 -5.21
C GLY A 356 -6.77 -25.32 -6.09
N GLU A 357 -7.52 -26.29 -5.58
CA GLU A 357 -8.59 -27.00 -6.29
C GLU A 357 -9.89 -26.17 -6.37
N LYS A 358 -9.81 -25.00 -7.01
CA LYS A 358 -10.89 -24.01 -7.11
C LYS A 358 -12.22 -24.58 -7.63
N LYS A 359 -12.18 -25.49 -8.62
CA LYS A 359 -13.40 -26.14 -9.17
C LYS A 359 -14.05 -27.11 -8.18
N THR A 360 -13.23 -27.88 -7.45
CA THR A 360 -13.70 -28.80 -6.41
C THR A 360 -14.33 -27.99 -5.28
N ALA A 361 -13.68 -26.91 -4.84
CA ALA A 361 -14.22 -25.98 -3.85
C ALA A 361 -15.60 -25.41 -4.22
N LEU A 362 -15.78 -24.91 -5.45
CA LEU A 362 -17.08 -24.42 -5.93
C LEU A 362 -18.18 -25.49 -5.89
N ASN A 363 -17.88 -26.75 -6.19
CA ASN A 363 -18.87 -27.83 -6.10
C ASN A 363 -19.39 -28.01 -4.66
N TYR A 364 -18.47 -28.05 -3.69
CA TYR A 364 -18.83 -28.17 -2.27
C TYR A 364 -19.59 -26.93 -1.76
N TYR A 365 -19.16 -25.71 -2.13
CA TYR A 365 -19.89 -24.50 -1.75
C TYR A 365 -21.31 -24.47 -2.35
N ASN A 366 -21.48 -24.84 -3.62
CA ASN A 366 -22.78 -24.90 -4.29
C ASN A 366 -23.72 -25.97 -3.70
N GLN A 367 -23.18 -27.03 -3.09
CA GLN A 367 -23.98 -27.98 -2.29
C GLN A 367 -24.36 -27.40 -0.91
N SER A 368 -23.47 -26.63 -0.26
CA SER A 368 -23.74 -26.05 1.08
C SER A 368 -24.72 -24.87 1.04
N LEU A 369 -24.69 -24.04 0.00
CA LEU A 369 -25.49 -22.81 -0.10
C LEU A 369 -27.01 -23.02 -0.02
N PRO A 370 -27.65 -23.98 -0.72
CA PRO A 370 -29.09 -24.22 -0.58
C PRO A 370 -29.47 -24.71 0.82
N LEU A 371 -28.63 -25.50 1.49
CA LEU A 371 -28.88 -25.95 2.86
C LEU A 371 -28.86 -24.77 3.85
N TRP A 372 -27.93 -23.82 3.69
CA TRP A 372 -27.91 -22.60 4.52
C TRP A 372 -29.18 -21.75 4.37
N ARG A 373 -29.74 -21.68 3.16
CA ARG A 373 -31.03 -21.04 2.89
C ARG A 373 -32.21 -21.78 3.51
N GLU A 374 -32.19 -23.10 3.47
CA GLU A 374 -33.24 -23.96 4.03
C GLU A 374 -33.32 -23.84 5.57
N VAL A 375 -32.17 -23.91 6.26
CA VAL A 375 -32.08 -23.70 7.72
C VAL A 375 -32.14 -22.22 8.13
N ARG A 376 -32.18 -21.29 7.16
CA ARG A 376 -32.25 -19.83 7.33
C ARG A 376 -31.10 -19.19 8.10
N ASP A 377 -29.89 -19.80 8.07
CA ASP A 377 -28.69 -19.18 8.63
C ASP A 377 -28.11 -18.16 7.63
N GLN A 378 -28.64 -16.93 7.68
CA GLN A 378 -28.20 -15.82 6.83
C GLN A 378 -26.71 -15.46 7.02
N THR A 379 -26.12 -15.76 8.19
CA THR A 379 -24.70 -15.46 8.47
C THR A 379 -23.80 -16.40 7.68
N ARG A 380 -24.12 -17.71 7.68
CA ARG A 380 -23.38 -18.73 6.93
C ARG A 380 -23.71 -18.73 5.45
N GLU A 381 -24.93 -18.35 5.06
CA GLU A 381 -25.25 -18.03 3.67
C GLU A 381 -24.33 -16.92 3.15
N ALA A 382 -24.24 -15.79 3.86
CA ALA A 382 -23.39 -14.67 3.47
C ALA A 382 -21.91 -15.07 3.38
N ALA A 383 -21.39 -15.83 4.34
CA ALA A 383 -20.01 -16.32 4.32
C ALA A 383 -19.74 -17.30 3.16
N THR A 384 -20.70 -18.16 2.83
CA THR A 384 -20.60 -19.10 1.70
C THR A 384 -20.60 -18.35 0.36
N LEU A 385 -21.51 -17.37 0.19
CA LEU A 385 -21.54 -16.49 -0.98
C LEU A 385 -20.21 -15.69 -1.12
N HIS A 386 -19.66 -15.20 -0.02
CA HIS A 386 -18.35 -14.54 -0.01
C HIS A 386 -17.25 -15.48 -0.51
N ASN A 387 -17.18 -16.72 0.01
CA ASN A 387 -16.17 -17.69 -0.39
C ASN A 387 -16.31 -18.10 -1.87
N ILE A 388 -17.53 -18.25 -2.38
CA ILE A 388 -17.79 -18.46 -3.81
C ILE A 388 -17.25 -17.26 -4.63
N GLY A 389 -17.55 -16.03 -4.21
CA GLY A 389 -17.03 -14.82 -4.84
C GLY A 389 -15.50 -14.78 -4.87
N ARG A 390 -14.84 -15.19 -3.79
CA ARG A 390 -13.37 -15.30 -3.71
C ARG A 390 -12.82 -16.31 -4.71
N VAL A 391 -13.41 -17.51 -4.80
CA VAL A 391 -12.95 -18.51 -5.77
C VAL A 391 -13.13 -18.02 -7.22
N TYR A 392 -14.22 -17.33 -7.55
CA TYR A 392 -14.39 -16.74 -8.88
C TYR A 392 -13.39 -15.61 -9.15
N ASN A 393 -13.01 -14.82 -8.14
CA ASN A 393 -11.97 -13.81 -8.27
C ASN A 393 -10.60 -14.44 -8.57
N ASP A 394 -10.24 -15.50 -7.85
CA ASP A 394 -8.99 -16.26 -8.04
C ASP A 394 -8.93 -16.94 -9.43
N LEU A 395 -10.09 -17.31 -9.99
CA LEU A 395 -10.24 -17.86 -11.35
C LEU A 395 -10.21 -16.79 -12.45
N GLY A 396 -10.17 -15.50 -12.11
CA GLY A 396 -10.23 -14.39 -13.07
C GLY A 396 -11.65 -14.02 -13.53
N GLU A 397 -12.70 -14.69 -13.04
CA GLU A 397 -14.11 -14.38 -13.36
C GLU A 397 -14.62 -13.19 -12.52
N LYS A 398 -14.00 -12.03 -12.69
CA LYS A 398 -14.21 -10.80 -11.88
C LYS A 398 -15.69 -10.39 -11.78
N GLN A 399 -16.44 -10.42 -12.88
CA GLN A 399 -17.86 -10.06 -12.86
C GLN A 399 -18.72 -11.08 -12.08
N THR A 400 -18.42 -12.38 -12.20
CA THR A 400 -19.07 -13.43 -11.42
C THR A 400 -18.78 -13.24 -9.93
N ALA A 401 -17.53 -12.92 -9.58
CA ALA A 401 -17.13 -12.60 -8.21
C ALA A 401 -17.94 -11.44 -7.60
N LEU A 402 -18.05 -10.31 -8.33
CA LEU A 402 -18.86 -9.16 -7.91
C LEU A 402 -20.33 -9.54 -7.68
N ASN A 403 -20.92 -10.38 -8.55
CA ASN A 403 -22.31 -10.83 -8.38
C ASN A 403 -22.54 -11.63 -7.09
N TYR A 404 -21.56 -12.43 -6.66
CA TYR A 404 -21.64 -13.16 -5.39
C TYR A 404 -21.35 -12.27 -4.16
N TYR A 405 -20.37 -11.37 -4.25
CA TYR A 405 -20.10 -10.40 -3.19
C TYR A 405 -21.29 -9.45 -2.98
N ASN A 406 -21.97 -9.01 -4.04
CA ASN A 406 -23.17 -8.17 -3.97
C ASN A 406 -24.40 -8.92 -3.39
N GLN A 407 -24.41 -10.26 -3.35
CA GLN A 407 -25.39 -11.04 -2.58
C GLN A 407 -24.96 -11.21 -1.11
N SER A 408 -23.67 -11.39 -0.85
CA SER A 408 -23.12 -11.57 0.50
C SER A 408 -23.16 -10.29 1.36
N LEU A 409 -22.87 -9.13 0.76
CA LEU A 409 -22.80 -7.83 1.44
C LEU A 409 -24.12 -7.40 2.13
N PRO A 410 -25.30 -7.42 1.48
CA PRO A 410 -26.55 -7.03 2.14
C PRO A 410 -26.95 -7.99 3.26
N LEU A 411 -26.73 -9.31 3.09
CA LEU A 411 -26.98 -10.30 4.15
C LEU A 411 -26.07 -10.05 5.37
N SER A 412 -24.77 -9.81 5.14
CA SER A 412 -23.81 -9.47 6.21
C SER A 412 -24.20 -8.19 6.95
N ARG A 413 -24.73 -7.18 6.25
CA ARG A 413 -25.27 -5.95 6.86
C ARG A 413 -26.54 -6.24 7.67
N GLN A 414 -27.47 -7.05 7.14
CA GLN A 414 -28.73 -7.40 7.82
C GLN A 414 -28.50 -8.12 9.14
N VAL A 415 -27.55 -9.06 9.21
CA VAL A 415 -27.22 -9.80 10.44
C VAL A 415 -26.25 -9.06 11.38
N GLY A 416 -25.84 -7.84 11.03
CA GLY A 416 -24.91 -7.03 11.84
C GLY A 416 -23.45 -7.52 11.85
N ASN A 417 -23.07 -8.44 10.95
CA ASN A 417 -21.71 -8.99 10.88
C ASN A 417 -20.72 -7.99 10.27
N LYS A 418 -20.24 -7.05 11.09
CA LYS A 418 -19.29 -6.00 10.68
C LYS A 418 -18.00 -6.53 10.05
N SER A 419 -17.47 -7.66 10.55
CA SER A 419 -16.28 -8.30 9.97
C SER A 419 -16.57 -8.84 8.56
N GLY A 420 -17.70 -9.54 8.38
CA GLY A 420 -18.19 -9.99 7.07
C GLY A 420 -18.44 -8.86 6.07
N VAL A 421 -18.92 -7.71 6.56
CA VAL A 421 -19.05 -6.48 5.75
C VAL A 421 -17.67 -5.94 5.36
N ALA A 422 -16.74 -5.81 6.31
CA ALA A 422 -15.39 -5.29 6.06
C ALA A 422 -14.61 -6.11 5.03
N ILE A 423 -14.57 -7.45 5.17
CA ILE A 423 -13.87 -8.34 4.23
C ILE A 423 -14.53 -8.36 2.84
N THR A 424 -15.86 -8.28 2.77
CA THR A 424 -16.56 -8.27 1.48
C THR A 424 -16.33 -6.95 0.73
N LEU A 425 -16.37 -5.80 1.42
CA LEU A 425 -16.01 -4.51 0.84
C LEU A 425 -14.55 -4.47 0.37
N TYR A 426 -13.61 -5.00 1.18
CA TYR A 426 -12.20 -5.12 0.79
C TYR A 426 -12.03 -5.92 -0.51
N ASN A 427 -12.65 -7.10 -0.61
CA ASN A 427 -12.54 -7.93 -1.81
C ASN A 427 -13.27 -7.33 -3.03
N ILE A 428 -14.38 -6.60 -2.84
CA ILE A 428 -15.00 -5.84 -3.94
C ILE A 428 -14.05 -4.73 -4.42
N GLY A 429 -13.39 -4.02 -3.51
CA GLY A 429 -12.38 -3.02 -3.83
C GLY A 429 -11.21 -3.61 -4.63
N ALA A 430 -10.73 -4.79 -4.24
CA ALA A 430 -9.69 -5.53 -4.98
C ALA A 430 -10.15 -5.88 -6.40
N VAL A 431 -11.36 -6.42 -6.57
CA VAL A 431 -11.89 -6.73 -7.91
C VAL A 431 -12.00 -5.47 -8.79
N TYR A 432 -12.48 -4.34 -8.26
CA TYR A 432 -12.51 -3.09 -9.02
C TYR A 432 -11.12 -2.55 -9.34
N ASN A 433 -10.14 -2.73 -8.46
CA ASN A 433 -8.75 -2.34 -8.73
C ASN A 433 -8.15 -3.15 -9.89
N ASP A 434 -8.40 -4.47 -9.92
CA ASP A 434 -7.97 -5.37 -10.98
C ASP A 434 -8.65 -5.06 -12.32
N LEU A 435 -9.93 -4.67 -12.29
CA LEU A 435 -10.67 -4.20 -13.46
C LEU A 435 -10.25 -2.80 -13.95
N GLY A 436 -9.34 -2.13 -13.24
CA GLY A 436 -8.90 -0.77 -13.57
C GLY A 436 -9.83 0.35 -13.11
N GLU A 437 -10.95 0.03 -12.44
CA GLU A 437 -11.91 1.00 -11.91
C GLU A 437 -11.41 1.61 -10.58
N LYS A 438 -10.26 2.31 -10.65
CA LYS A 438 -9.50 2.78 -9.48
C LYS A 438 -10.31 3.62 -8.49
N GLN A 439 -11.22 4.47 -8.97
CA GLN A 439 -12.08 5.27 -8.08
C GLN A 439 -13.05 4.38 -7.29
N LYS A 440 -13.78 3.47 -7.94
CA LYS A 440 -14.67 2.53 -7.24
C LYS A 440 -13.89 1.70 -6.22
N ALA A 441 -12.69 1.25 -6.59
CA ALA A 441 -11.83 0.52 -5.66
C ALA A 441 -11.52 1.32 -4.38
N LEU A 442 -11.14 2.60 -4.51
CA LEU A 442 -10.98 3.51 -3.37
C LEU A 442 -12.27 3.67 -2.57
N ASP A 443 -13.44 3.83 -3.22
CA ASP A 443 -14.73 3.99 -2.55
C ASP A 443 -15.08 2.77 -1.66
N TYR A 444 -14.78 1.56 -2.13
CA TYR A 444 -14.98 0.32 -1.37
C TYR A 444 -13.93 0.13 -0.26
N TYR A 445 -12.67 0.47 -0.51
CA TYR A 445 -11.61 0.45 0.51
C TYR A 445 -11.86 1.47 1.63
N ASN A 446 -12.31 2.67 1.30
CA ASN A 446 -12.67 3.72 2.26
C ASN A 446 -13.88 3.34 3.13
N GLN A 447 -14.78 2.48 2.65
CA GLN A 447 -15.83 1.87 3.48
C GLN A 447 -15.31 0.70 4.34
N SER A 448 -14.34 -0.08 3.85
CA SER A 448 -13.76 -1.21 4.57
C SER A 448 -12.83 -0.80 5.72
N LEU A 449 -12.01 0.23 5.51
CA LEU A 449 -11.00 0.71 6.47
C LEU A 449 -11.56 1.03 7.87
N PRO A 450 -12.60 1.88 8.04
CA PRO A 450 -13.14 2.20 9.35
C PRO A 450 -13.85 1.00 10.02
N LEU A 451 -14.38 0.07 9.24
CA LEU A 451 -14.98 -1.16 9.78
C LEU A 451 -13.89 -2.12 10.29
N SER A 452 -12.78 -2.27 9.56
CA SER A 452 -11.62 -3.08 9.98
C SER A 452 -11.06 -2.57 11.32
N ARG A 453 -10.88 -1.24 11.43
CA ARG A 453 -10.55 -0.54 12.69
C ARG A 453 -11.54 -0.85 13.80
N GLN A 454 -12.84 -0.73 13.52
CA GLN A 454 -13.89 -0.94 14.53
C GLN A 454 -13.95 -2.39 15.05
N VAL A 455 -13.59 -3.39 14.24
CA VAL A 455 -13.58 -4.80 14.66
C VAL A 455 -12.20 -5.26 15.18
N GLY A 456 -11.19 -4.40 15.19
CA GLY A 456 -9.83 -4.74 15.63
C GLY A 456 -9.04 -5.61 14.65
N ASP A 457 -9.45 -5.69 13.38
CA ASP A 457 -8.80 -6.51 12.35
C ASP A 457 -7.63 -5.73 11.72
N GLN A 458 -6.54 -5.65 12.47
CA GLN A 458 -5.34 -4.88 12.12
C GLN A 458 -4.63 -5.41 10.86
N THR A 459 -4.66 -6.72 10.61
CA THR A 459 -4.15 -7.33 9.37
C THR A 459 -4.93 -6.84 8.15
N ARG A 460 -6.28 -6.81 8.24
CA ARG A 460 -7.11 -6.25 7.16
C ARG A 460 -6.95 -4.74 7.03
N GLU A 461 -6.81 -4.01 8.13
CA GLU A 461 -6.49 -2.58 8.09
C GLU A 461 -5.21 -2.34 7.29
N ALA A 462 -4.12 -3.06 7.59
CA ALA A 462 -2.88 -2.96 6.84
C ALA A 462 -3.07 -3.29 5.35
N GLY A 463 -3.75 -4.39 5.02
CA GLY A 463 -4.04 -4.77 3.63
C GLY A 463 -4.86 -3.73 2.86
N VAL A 464 -5.86 -3.11 3.50
CA VAL A 464 -6.66 -2.02 2.92
C VAL A 464 -5.79 -0.79 2.66
N LEU A 465 -4.98 -0.37 3.64
CA LEU A 465 -4.07 0.78 3.51
C LEU A 465 -3.05 0.56 2.37
N ASN A 466 -2.48 -0.64 2.28
CA ASN A 466 -1.51 -1.01 1.25
C ASN A 466 -2.11 -0.90 -0.17
N ASN A 467 -3.35 -1.36 -0.35
CA ASN A 467 -4.04 -1.29 -1.64
C ASN A 467 -4.48 0.14 -2.00
N ILE A 468 -4.86 0.95 -1.01
CA ILE A 468 -5.08 2.40 -1.20
C ILE A 468 -3.78 3.07 -1.66
N GLY A 469 -2.65 2.76 -1.02
CA GLY A 469 -1.33 3.26 -1.40
C GLY A 469 -0.95 2.91 -2.84
N GLY A 470 -1.13 1.64 -3.23
CA GLY A 470 -0.93 1.17 -4.60
C GLY A 470 -1.83 1.87 -5.63
N ILE A 471 -3.07 2.25 -5.29
CA ILE A 471 -3.92 3.03 -6.19
C ILE A 471 -3.40 4.47 -6.33
N TYR A 472 -3.00 5.12 -5.22
CA TYR A 472 -2.44 6.47 -5.29
C TYR A 472 -1.15 6.54 -6.11
N ASP A 473 -0.30 5.50 -6.08
CA ASP A 473 0.90 5.41 -6.92
C ASP A 473 0.55 5.44 -8.43
N ASN A 474 -0.47 4.67 -8.82
CA ASN A 474 -1.00 4.61 -10.19
C ASN A 474 -1.65 5.94 -10.64
N LEU A 475 -2.24 6.71 -9.71
CA LEU A 475 -2.83 8.03 -9.99
C LEU A 475 -1.81 9.19 -9.98
N GLY A 476 -0.53 8.88 -9.77
CA GLY A 476 0.56 9.87 -9.68
C GLY A 476 0.65 10.60 -8.33
N GLU A 477 -0.13 10.20 -7.34
CA GLU A 477 -0.19 10.80 -6.01
C GLU A 477 0.90 10.20 -5.09
N LYS A 478 2.16 10.28 -5.52
CA LYS A 478 3.29 9.52 -4.96
C LYS A 478 3.47 9.69 -3.44
N GLN A 479 3.27 10.90 -2.91
CA GLN A 479 3.35 11.13 -1.45
C GLN A 479 2.27 10.37 -0.69
N LYS A 480 1.00 10.46 -1.12
CA LYS A 480 -0.10 9.71 -0.50
C LYS A 480 0.16 8.21 -0.56
N ALA A 481 0.72 7.72 -1.66
CA ALA A 481 1.10 6.32 -1.82
C ALA A 481 2.11 5.88 -0.73
N LEU A 482 3.18 6.65 -0.52
CA LEU A 482 4.15 6.41 0.56
C LEU A 482 3.51 6.48 1.94
N ASP A 483 2.68 7.49 2.22
CA ASP A 483 2.02 7.68 3.53
C ASP A 483 1.13 6.47 3.91
N TYR A 484 0.36 5.94 2.94
CA TYR A 484 -0.50 4.78 3.15
C TYR A 484 0.29 3.46 3.26
N CYS A 485 1.31 3.26 2.42
CA CYS A 485 2.17 2.08 2.51
C CYS A 485 3.00 2.05 3.81
N ASN A 486 3.47 3.21 4.31
CA ASN A 486 4.19 3.29 5.59
C ASN A 486 3.29 3.02 6.81
N GLN A 487 2.03 3.45 6.78
CA GLN A 487 1.03 3.07 7.80
C GLN A 487 0.79 1.55 7.79
N SER A 488 0.63 0.96 6.59
CA SER A 488 0.48 -0.50 6.44
C SER A 488 1.70 -1.27 6.95
N LEU A 489 2.91 -0.85 6.58
CA LEU A 489 4.17 -1.44 7.03
C LEU A 489 4.29 -1.42 8.57
N THR A 490 3.90 -0.30 9.18
CA THR A 490 3.93 -0.13 10.64
C THR A 490 2.96 -1.09 11.33
N LEU A 491 1.71 -1.17 10.88
CA LEU A 491 0.72 -2.09 11.43
C LEU A 491 1.10 -3.56 11.22
N SER A 492 1.56 -3.93 10.02
CA SER A 492 2.00 -5.30 9.70
C SER A 492 3.16 -5.75 10.60
N ARG A 493 4.13 -4.84 10.88
CA ARG A 493 5.21 -5.10 11.85
C ARG A 493 4.68 -5.28 13.27
N GLN A 494 3.69 -4.49 13.71
CA GLN A 494 3.11 -4.60 15.06
C GLN A 494 2.38 -5.93 15.29
N VAL A 495 1.70 -6.48 14.28
CA VAL A 495 0.97 -7.75 14.38
C VAL A 495 1.79 -8.98 13.98
N GLY A 496 3.05 -8.79 13.55
CA GLY A 496 3.92 -9.88 13.11
C GLY A 496 3.57 -10.47 11.74
N ASP A 497 2.78 -9.79 10.92
CA ASP A 497 2.41 -10.25 9.58
C ASP A 497 3.55 -10.04 8.58
N LYS A 498 4.38 -11.07 8.41
CA LYS A 498 5.52 -11.08 7.48
C LYS A 498 5.09 -10.85 6.02
N SER A 499 3.91 -11.31 5.63
CA SER A 499 3.37 -11.14 4.27
C SER A 499 2.95 -9.69 4.02
N GLY A 500 2.24 -9.08 4.98
CA GLY A 500 1.91 -7.66 4.96
C GLY A 500 3.15 -6.76 4.95
N VAL A 501 4.15 -7.07 5.78
CA VAL A 501 5.45 -6.37 5.78
C VAL A 501 6.13 -6.45 4.41
N ALA A 502 6.27 -7.64 3.84
CA ALA A 502 6.90 -7.83 2.54
C ALA A 502 6.14 -7.08 1.42
N THR A 503 4.81 -7.15 1.42
CA THR A 503 3.96 -6.45 0.44
C THR A 503 4.18 -4.94 0.50
N SER A 504 4.17 -4.33 1.69
CA SER A 504 4.37 -2.89 1.82
C SER A 504 5.79 -2.46 1.48
N LEU A 505 6.82 -3.25 1.83
CA LEU A 505 8.20 -2.99 1.40
C LEU A 505 8.33 -3.02 -0.13
N ASN A 506 7.77 -4.04 -0.80
CA ASN A 506 7.76 -4.12 -2.27
C ASN A 506 7.03 -2.92 -2.91
N ASN A 507 5.88 -2.52 -2.37
CA ASN A 507 5.13 -1.38 -2.91
C ASN A 507 5.87 -0.04 -2.70
N ILE A 508 6.55 0.14 -1.55
CA ILE A 508 7.41 1.31 -1.31
C ILE A 508 8.60 1.32 -2.29
N GLY A 509 9.21 0.16 -2.54
CA GLY A 509 10.25 0.00 -3.56
C GLY A 509 9.78 0.43 -4.96
N GLY A 510 8.56 0.05 -5.34
CA GLY A 510 7.95 0.46 -6.61
C GLY A 510 7.71 1.97 -6.73
N ILE A 511 7.27 2.60 -5.64
CA ILE A 511 7.07 4.06 -5.62
C ILE A 511 8.43 4.79 -5.77
N TYR A 512 9.49 4.32 -5.09
CA TYR A 512 10.83 4.91 -5.23
C TYR A 512 11.43 4.67 -6.64
N ASP A 513 11.27 3.49 -7.24
CA ASP A 513 11.71 3.22 -8.62
C ASP A 513 11.04 4.17 -9.63
N ASN A 514 9.73 4.38 -9.47
CA ASN A 514 8.92 5.34 -10.24
C ASN A 514 9.31 6.82 -10.03
N LEU A 515 10.02 7.13 -8.93
CA LEU A 515 10.53 8.47 -8.62
C LEU A 515 12.00 8.66 -9.04
N GLY A 516 12.63 7.65 -9.66
CA GLY A 516 14.05 7.68 -10.04
C GLY A 516 15.02 7.22 -8.93
N GLU A 517 14.52 6.95 -7.73
CA GLU A 517 15.30 6.60 -6.53
C GLU A 517 15.73 5.12 -6.53
N LYS A 518 16.51 4.72 -7.54
CA LYS A 518 16.85 3.32 -7.84
C LYS A 518 17.50 2.58 -6.67
N GLN A 519 18.42 3.22 -5.96
CA GLN A 519 19.10 2.59 -4.82
C GLN A 519 18.19 2.43 -3.59
N LYS A 520 17.29 3.40 -3.33
CA LYS A 520 16.27 3.27 -2.28
C LYS A 520 15.31 2.12 -2.64
N ALA A 521 14.90 2.03 -3.91
CA ALA A 521 14.05 0.94 -4.40
C ALA A 521 14.68 -0.45 -4.18
N LEU A 522 15.94 -0.65 -4.60
CA LEU A 522 16.68 -1.90 -4.36
C LEU A 522 16.78 -2.26 -2.88
N ASN A 523 17.00 -1.28 -1.99
CA ASN A 523 17.04 -1.52 -0.54
C ASN A 523 15.71 -2.10 -0.04
N TYR A 524 14.58 -1.48 -0.39
CA TYR A 524 13.25 -1.97 -0.01
C TYR A 524 12.92 -3.35 -0.62
N TYR A 525 13.26 -3.60 -1.88
CA TYR A 525 13.07 -4.92 -2.48
C TYR A 525 13.94 -6.01 -1.83
N ASN A 526 15.19 -5.70 -1.48
CA ASN A 526 16.09 -6.63 -0.79
C ASN A 526 15.65 -6.92 0.66
N GLN A 527 14.89 -6.04 1.31
CA GLN A 527 14.20 -6.35 2.57
C GLN A 527 12.94 -7.21 2.36
N SER A 528 12.21 -7.01 1.26
CA SER A 528 10.98 -7.76 0.91
C SER A 528 11.25 -9.22 0.50
N LEU A 529 12.25 -9.44 -0.35
CA LEU A 529 12.56 -10.74 -0.95
C LEU A 529 12.75 -11.91 0.05
N PRO A 530 13.58 -11.80 1.11
CA PRO A 530 13.77 -12.89 2.06
C PRO A 530 12.51 -13.20 2.89
N LEU A 531 11.63 -12.21 3.11
CA LEU A 531 10.35 -12.43 3.80
C LEU A 531 9.40 -13.26 2.93
N TRP A 532 9.36 -13.04 1.62
CA TRP A 532 8.59 -13.90 0.70
C TRP A 532 9.13 -15.32 0.64
N GLN A 533 10.46 -15.47 0.69
CA GLN A 533 11.11 -16.79 0.76
C GLN A 533 10.79 -17.53 2.05
N GLU A 534 10.73 -16.83 3.19
CA GLU A 534 10.34 -17.41 4.48
C GLU A 534 8.85 -17.79 4.54
N VAL A 535 7.97 -16.92 4.03
CA VAL A 535 6.52 -17.18 3.93
C VAL A 535 6.20 -18.29 2.91
N GLY A 536 7.08 -18.51 1.93
CA GLY A 536 6.92 -19.51 0.88
C GLY A 536 6.03 -19.07 -0.30
N ASP A 537 5.65 -17.80 -0.38
CA ASP A 537 4.87 -17.27 -1.51
C ASP A 537 5.76 -17.05 -2.74
N LYS A 538 5.85 -18.10 -3.57
CA LYS A 538 6.62 -18.09 -4.82
C LYS A 538 6.05 -17.14 -5.90
N SER A 539 4.79 -16.70 -5.80
CA SER A 539 4.24 -15.70 -6.72
C SER A 539 4.72 -14.29 -6.36
N ALA A 540 4.71 -13.96 -5.07
CA ALA A 540 5.17 -12.67 -4.57
C ALA A 540 6.71 -12.55 -4.58
N GLU A 541 7.43 -13.66 -4.35
CA GLU A 541 8.87 -13.76 -4.58
C GLU A 541 9.21 -13.45 -6.04
N ALA A 542 8.51 -14.07 -7.00
CA ALA A 542 8.69 -13.79 -8.42
C ALA A 542 8.40 -12.33 -8.79
N ALA A 543 7.34 -11.72 -8.25
CA ALA A 543 7.02 -10.31 -8.48
C ALA A 543 8.13 -9.38 -7.96
N THR A 544 8.69 -9.66 -6.77
CA THR A 544 9.79 -8.89 -6.20
C THR A 544 11.08 -9.03 -7.05
N LEU A 545 11.41 -10.24 -7.50
CA LEU A 545 12.55 -10.48 -8.40
C LEU A 545 12.38 -9.77 -9.75
N ASN A 546 11.15 -9.72 -10.29
CA ASN A 546 10.85 -8.99 -11.53
C ASN A 546 11.12 -7.49 -11.39
N ASN A 547 10.74 -6.91 -10.24
CA ASN A 547 10.97 -5.50 -9.95
C ASN A 547 12.47 -5.20 -9.75
N ILE A 548 13.20 -6.05 -9.03
CA ILE A 548 14.67 -5.95 -8.89
C ILE A 548 15.35 -5.99 -10.28
N GLY A 549 14.92 -6.91 -11.15
CA GLY A 549 15.43 -7.00 -12.52
C GLY A 549 15.20 -5.73 -13.34
N LEU A 550 14.04 -5.08 -13.20
CA LEU A 550 13.75 -3.80 -13.86
C LEU A 550 14.65 -2.66 -13.35
N VAL A 551 14.94 -2.60 -12.05
CA VAL A 551 15.86 -1.59 -11.51
C VAL A 551 17.29 -1.78 -12.06
N TYR A 552 17.79 -3.02 -12.13
CA TYR A 552 19.09 -3.29 -12.74
C TYR A 552 19.13 -2.97 -14.25
N ASP A 553 18.02 -3.15 -14.99
CA ASP A 553 17.96 -2.71 -16.40
C ASP A 553 18.09 -1.19 -16.52
N ASN A 554 17.42 -0.44 -15.63
CA ASN A 554 17.51 1.02 -15.54
C ASN A 554 18.90 1.51 -15.13
N LEU A 555 19.64 0.75 -14.31
CA LEU A 555 21.04 1.02 -13.94
C LEU A 555 22.05 0.61 -15.02
N GLY A 556 21.61 0.04 -16.14
CA GLY A 556 22.48 -0.42 -17.24
C GLY A 556 23.05 -1.83 -17.07
N GLU A 557 22.84 -2.49 -15.93
CA GLU A 557 23.29 -3.86 -15.65
C GLU A 557 22.43 -4.93 -16.34
N LYS A 558 22.43 -4.93 -17.68
CA LYS A 558 21.55 -5.77 -18.53
C LYS A 558 21.65 -7.28 -18.20
N GLN A 559 22.85 -7.76 -17.87
CA GLN A 559 23.07 -9.19 -17.54
C GLN A 559 22.55 -9.56 -16.15
N THR A 560 22.72 -8.69 -15.15
CA THR A 560 22.17 -8.84 -13.80
C THR A 560 20.65 -8.82 -13.84
N ALA A 561 20.08 -7.85 -14.57
CA ALA A 561 18.66 -7.75 -14.85
C ALA A 561 18.08 -9.04 -15.46
N LEU A 562 18.67 -9.55 -16.55
CA LEU A 562 18.25 -10.80 -17.18
C LEU A 562 18.29 -12.00 -16.22
N ASN A 563 19.24 -12.06 -15.29
CA ASN A 563 19.30 -13.14 -14.29
C ASN A 563 18.07 -13.12 -13.37
N TYR A 564 17.78 -11.96 -12.76
CA TYR A 564 16.61 -11.78 -11.89
C TYR A 564 15.28 -12.02 -12.62
N LEU A 565 15.13 -11.52 -13.86
CA LEU A 565 13.93 -11.75 -14.66
C LEU A 565 13.74 -13.24 -15.05
N ASN A 566 14.82 -13.98 -15.34
CA ASN A 566 14.72 -15.41 -15.62
C ASN A 566 14.38 -16.24 -14.38
N GLN A 567 14.82 -15.83 -13.19
CA GLN A 567 14.40 -16.44 -11.92
C GLN A 567 12.90 -16.20 -11.68
N SER A 568 12.43 -14.95 -11.85
CA SER A 568 11.01 -14.61 -11.77
C SER A 568 10.14 -15.40 -12.75
N LEU A 569 10.57 -15.48 -14.02
CA LEU A 569 9.88 -16.27 -15.06
C LEU A 569 9.81 -17.75 -14.70
N THR A 570 10.87 -18.30 -14.11
CA THR A 570 10.94 -19.71 -13.68
C THR A 570 9.97 -19.99 -12.54
N LEU A 571 9.98 -19.17 -11.47
CA LEU A 571 9.06 -19.30 -10.35
C LEU A 571 7.59 -19.11 -10.80
N SER A 572 7.31 -18.08 -11.59
CA SER A 572 5.97 -17.81 -12.14
C SER A 572 5.43 -18.98 -12.97
N ARG A 573 6.30 -19.66 -13.75
CA ARG A 573 5.95 -20.88 -14.48
C ARG A 573 5.67 -22.05 -13.55
N GLN A 574 6.46 -22.25 -12.50
CA GLN A 574 6.29 -23.35 -11.53
C GLN A 574 4.94 -23.28 -10.80
N VAL A 575 4.50 -22.08 -10.41
CA VAL A 575 3.20 -21.86 -9.74
C VAL A 575 2.02 -21.60 -10.70
N GLY A 576 2.26 -21.59 -12.01
CA GLY A 576 1.22 -21.34 -13.01
C GLY A 576 0.69 -19.90 -13.07
N ASN A 577 1.39 -18.93 -12.48
CA ASN A 577 1.02 -17.51 -12.50
C ASN A 577 1.23 -16.91 -13.90
N LYS A 578 0.19 -16.98 -14.74
CA LYS A 578 0.22 -16.49 -16.13
C LYS A 578 0.45 -14.98 -16.27
N SER A 579 -0.05 -14.14 -15.35
CA SER A 579 0.26 -12.70 -15.35
C SER A 579 1.75 -12.49 -15.08
N GLY A 580 2.30 -13.09 -14.02
CA GLY A 580 3.73 -13.03 -13.70
C GLY A 580 4.64 -13.54 -14.83
N VAL A 581 4.23 -14.61 -15.53
CA VAL A 581 4.92 -15.09 -16.74
C VAL A 581 4.87 -14.04 -17.85
N GLY A 582 3.70 -13.47 -18.16
CA GLY A 582 3.57 -12.42 -19.18
C GLY A 582 4.42 -11.19 -18.86
N THR A 583 4.33 -10.65 -17.65
CA THR A 583 5.11 -9.49 -17.20
C THR A 583 6.61 -9.74 -17.26
N SER A 584 7.09 -10.92 -16.80
CA SER A 584 8.50 -11.29 -16.90
C SER A 584 8.98 -11.38 -18.36
N LEU A 585 8.17 -11.96 -19.25
CA LEU A 585 8.47 -12.03 -20.69
C LEU A 585 8.48 -10.64 -21.34
N ASN A 586 7.55 -9.75 -20.98
CA ASN A 586 7.58 -8.35 -21.44
C ASN A 586 8.88 -7.66 -21.00
N ASN A 587 9.27 -7.80 -19.73
CA ASN A 587 10.47 -7.12 -19.21
C ASN A 587 11.75 -7.68 -19.85
N ILE A 588 11.84 -8.99 -20.08
CA ILE A 588 12.94 -9.61 -20.85
C ILE A 588 12.95 -9.10 -22.30
N GLY A 589 11.77 -8.94 -22.92
CA GLY A 589 11.62 -8.30 -24.23
C GLY A 589 12.15 -6.87 -24.25
N GLY A 590 11.92 -6.11 -23.17
CA GLY A 590 12.46 -4.77 -22.95
C GLY A 590 13.98 -4.73 -22.96
N ILE A 591 14.64 -5.64 -22.22
CA ILE A 591 16.11 -5.72 -22.21
C ILE A 591 16.65 -6.05 -23.60
N TYR A 592 16.07 -7.02 -24.32
CA TYR A 592 16.51 -7.33 -25.68
C TYR A 592 16.26 -6.19 -26.68
N ASP A 593 15.20 -5.39 -26.48
CA ASP A 593 14.93 -4.19 -27.28
C ASP A 593 16.00 -3.11 -27.04
N ASN A 594 16.35 -2.88 -25.77
CA ASN A 594 17.42 -1.98 -25.33
C ASN A 594 18.81 -2.43 -25.83
N LEU A 595 19.03 -3.73 -26.00
CA LEU A 595 20.24 -4.31 -26.61
C LEU A 595 20.24 -4.28 -28.15
N GLY A 596 19.20 -3.73 -28.80
CA GLY A 596 19.07 -3.70 -30.25
C GLY A 596 18.63 -5.03 -30.88
N GLU A 597 18.37 -6.07 -30.09
CA GLU A 597 17.94 -7.40 -30.54
C GLU A 597 16.42 -7.45 -30.83
N LYS A 598 15.95 -6.54 -31.70
CA LYS A 598 14.53 -6.28 -32.02
C LYS A 598 13.71 -7.55 -32.32
N GLN A 599 14.28 -8.52 -33.03
CA GLN A 599 13.58 -9.78 -33.34
C GLN A 599 13.45 -10.74 -32.15
N LYS A 600 14.40 -10.73 -31.20
CA LYS A 600 14.25 -11.46 -29.92
C LYS A 600 13.21 -10.76 -29.05
N ALA A 601 13.26 -9.43 -28.96
CA ALA A 601 12.27 -8.64 -28.23
C ALA A 601 10.84 -8.96 -28.68
N LEU A 602 10.55 -8.90 -29.99
CA LEU A 602 9.25 -9.30 -30.54
C LEU A 602 8.86 -10.75 -30.23
N ASN A 603 9.81 -11.70 -30.16
CA ASN A 603 9.48 -13.07 -29.79
C ASN A 603 8.98 -13.15 -28.34
N TYR A 604 9.67 -12.50 -27.40
CA TYR A 604 9.25 -12.41 -26.00
C TYR A 604 7.92 -11.67 -25.82
N TYR A 605 7.73 -10.52 -26.50
CA TYR A 605 6.45 -9.79 -26.44
C TYR A 605 5.28 -10.58 -27.03
N ASN A 606 5.48 -11.30 -28.13
CA ASN A 606 4.44 -12.15 -28.73
C ASN A 606 4.10 -13.40 -27.88
N GLN A 607 4.99 -13.83 -26.98
CA GLN A 607 4.66 -14.82 -25.95
C GLN A 607 3.91 -14.18 -24.76
N SER A 608 4.24 -12.93 -24.41
CA SER A 608 3.63 -12.18 -23.30
C SER A 608 2.18 -11.77 -23.57
N LEU A 609 1.95 -11.02 -24.65
CA LEU A 609 0.67 -10.37 -24.95
C LEU A 609 -0.56 -11.31 -24.88
N PRO A 610 -0.57 -12.51 -25.50
CA PRO A 610 -1.74 -13.40 -25.43
C PRO A 610 -1.97 -13.98 -24.03
N LEU A 611 -0.94 -14.10 -23.18
CA LEU A 611 -1.09 -14.53 -21.79
C LEU A 611 -1.77 -13.44 -20.95
N LEU A 612 -1.30 -12.19 -21.10
CA LEU A 612 -1.86 -11.02 -20.41
C LEU A 612 -3.31 -10.76 -20.82
N GLN A 613 -3.61 -10.87 -22.13
CA GLN A 613 -4.97 -10.81 -22.66
C GLN A 613 -5.86 -11.94 -22.13
N GLN A 614 -5.35 -13.17 -22.01
CA GLN A 614 -6.12 -14.30 -21.47
C GLN A 614 -6.50 -14.11 -20.00
N VAL A 615 -5.64 -13.48 -19.18
CA VAL A 615 -5.92 -13.25 -17.75
C VAL A 615 -6.60 -11.91 -17.47
N GLY A 616 -6.74 -11.04 -18.48
CA GLY A 616 -7.39 -9.73 -18.35
C GLY A 616 -6.52 -8.64 -17.71
N ASP A 617 -5.20 -8.80 -17.70
CA ASP A 617 -4.26 -7.83 -17.12
C ASP A 617 -4.08 -6.62 -18.06
N LYS A 618 -5.03 -5.69 -17.99
CA LYS A 618 -5.10 -4.55 -18.91
C LYS A 618 -3.95 -3.56 -18.78
N SER A 619 -3.32 -3.48 -17.60
CA SER A 619 -2.19 -2.58 -17.38
C SER A 619 -0.92 -3.14 -18.04
N ALA A 620 -0.62 -4.42 -17.82
CA ALA A 620 0.51 -5.07 -18.48
C ALA A 620 0.27 -5.25 -20.00
N GLU A 621 -0.98 -5.47 -20.43
CA GLU A 621 -1.37 -5.48 -21.84
C GLU A 621 -1.03 -4.14 -22.52
N ALA A 622 -1.46 -3.00 -21.95
CA ALA A 622 -1.15 -1.67 -22.50
C ALA A 622 0.36 -1.43 -22.62
N ALA A 623 1.13 -1.73 -21.57
CA ALA A 623 2.59 -1.61 -21.60
C ALA A 623 3.25 -2.51 -22.67
N THR A 624 2.78 -3.74 -22.81
CA THR A 624 3.30 -4.69 -23.81
C THR A 624 2.96 -4.23 -25.23
N LEU A 625 1.75 -3.74 -25.47
CA LEU A 625 1.34 -3.15 -26.76
C LEU A 625 2.20 -1.93 -27.13
N ASN A 626 2.46 -1.03 -26.18
CA ASN A 626 3.35 0.11 -26.37
C ASN A 626 4.77 -0.32 -26.77
N ASN A 627 5.33 -1.31 -26.07
CA ASN A 627 6.66 -1.85 -26.35
C ASN A 627 6.72 -2.54 -27.72
N ILE A 628 5.70 -3.31 -28.11
CA ILE A 628 5.59 -3.89 -29.46
C ILE A 628 5.53 -2.79 -30.53
N GLY A 629 4.75 -1.72 -30.27
CA GLY A 629 4.67 -0.56 -31.15
C GLY A 629 6.02 0.11 -31.38
N ARG A 630 6.82 0.26 -30.32
CA ARG A 630 8.20 0.79 -30.41
C ARG A 630 9.09 -0.08 -31.28
N VAL A 631 9.10 -1.40 -31.07
CA VAL A 631 9.92 -2.29 -31.91
C VAL A 631 9.48 -2.27 -33.38
N TYR A 632 8.17 -2.22 -33.68
CA TYR A 632 7.72 -2.09 -35.06
C TYR A 632 8.07 -0.73 -35.68
N ASN A 633 8.06 0.36 -34.91
CA ASN A 633 8.52 1.66 -35.38
C ASN A 633 10.01 1.60 -35.78
N ASP A 634 10.85 1.00 -34.94
CA ASP A 634 12.30 0.87 -35.16
C ASP A 634 12.62 -0.04 -36.35
N LEU A 635 11.77 -1.04 -36.61
CA LEU A 635 11.84 -1.90 -37.81
C LEU A 635 11.24 -1.24 -39.08
N GLY A 636 10.74 -0.01 -38.99
CA GLY A 636 10.13 0.71 -40.13
C GLY A 636 8.68 0.29 -40.47
N GLU A 637 8.08 -0.60 -39.68
CA GLU A 637 6.73 -1.15 -39.83
C GLU A 637 5.66 -0.19 -39.27
N LYS A 638 5.67 1.04 -39.79
CA LYS A 638 4.98 2.22 -39.24
C LYS A 638 3.48 2.05 -39.03
N GLN A 639 2.78 1.31 -39.89
CA GLN A 639 1.34 1.07 -39.71
C GLN A 639 1.08 0.15 -38.50
N LYS A 640 1.85 -0.94 -38.36
CA LYS A 640 1.75 -1.83 -37.20
C LYS A 640 2.04 -1.06 -35.91
N ALA A 641 3.09 -0.23 -35.90
CA ALA A 641 3.40 0.64 -34.77
C ALA A 641 2.20 1.53 -34.37
N LEU A 642 1.58 2.20 -35.34
CA LEU A 642 0.39 3.02 -35.14
C LEU A 642 -0.78 2.22 -34.53
N ASP A 643 -1.06 1.04 -35.07
CA ASP A 643 -2.15 0.17 -34.61
C ASP A 643 -1.94 -0.30 -33.16
N TYR A 644 -0.69 -0.61 -32.78
CA TYR A 644 -0.32 -1.01 -31.42
C TYR A 644 -0.36 0.17 -30.43
N TYR A 645 0.14 1.35 -30.81
CA TYR A 645 0.06 2.55 -29.97
C TYR A 645 -1.39 3.01 -29.74
N ASN A 646 -2.27 2.93 -30.76
CA ASN A 646 -3.69 3.25 -30.62
C ASN A 646 -4.38 2.36 -29.56
N GLN A 647 -4.09 1.06 -29.56
CA GLN A 647 -4.61 0.13 -28.55
C GLN A 647 -4.05 0.44 -27.16
N SER A 648 -2.74 0.68 -27.04
CA SER A 648 -2.09 1.07 -25.77
C SER A 648 -2.66 2.36 -25.18
N LEU A 649 -2.80 3.42 -25.99
CA LEU A 649 -3.30 4.71 -25.56
C LEU A 649 -4.75 4.61 -25.08
N THR A 650 -5.60 3.90 -25.85
CA THR A 650 -7.01 3.66 -25.50
C THR A 650 -7.12 2.95 -24.15
N LEU A 651 -6.34 1.89 -23.92
CA LEU A 651 -6.32 1.18 -22.65
C LEU A 651 -5.77 2.07 -21.51
N SER A 652 -4.67 2.79 -21.73
CA SER A 652 -4.07 3.67 -20.71
C SER A 652 -5.05 4.76 -20.26
N GLN A 653 -5.79 5.35 -21.19
CA GLN A 653 -6.84 6.35 -20.90
C GLN A 653 -8.03 5.74 -20.16
N GLN A 654 -8.51 4.55 -20.55
CA GLN A 654 -9.58 3.84 -19.85
C GLN A 654 -9.20 3.46 -18.40
N LEU A 655 -7.93 3.13 -18.16
CA LEU A 655 -7.39 2.80 -16.84
C LEU A 655 -7.04 4.02 -15.98
N GLY A 656 -7.05 5.23 -16.55
CA GLY A 656 -6.54 6.45 -15.90
C GLY A 656 -5.03 6.46 -15.68
N ASN A 657 -4.27 5.60 -16.37
CA ASN A 657 -2.81 5.50 -16.24
C ASN A 657 -2.13 6.66 -16.99
N LYS A 658 -1.95 7.78 -16.30
CA LYS A 658 -1.36 9.01 -16.85
C LYS A 658 0.10 8.85 -17.27
N ALA A 659 0.89 8.04 -16.57
CA ALA A 659 2.28 7.76 -16.95
C ALA A 659 2.36 6.96 -18.26
N GLY A 660 1.52 5.93 -18.41
CA GLY A 660 1.39 5.15 -19.65
C GLY A 660 0.86 5.99 -20.82
N GLU A 661 -0.09 6.90 -20.56
CA GLU A 661 -0.59 7.85 -21.55
C GLU A 661 0.52 8.79 -22.06
N ALA A 662 1.29 9.42 -21.17
CA ALA A 662 2.42 10.28 -21.54
C ALA A 662 3.49 9.53 -22.35
N THR A 663 3.83 8.30 -21.95
CA THR A 663 4.80 7.45 -22.63
C THR A 663 4.31 7.04 -24.04
N THR A 664 3.04 6.69 -24.17
CA THR A 664 2.47 6.30 -25.48
C THR A 664 2.35 7.52 -26.42
N LEU A 665 2.01 8.71 -25.90
CA LEU A 665 2.01 9.96 -26.66
C LEU A 665 3.41 10.35 -27.15
N TYR A 666 4.44 10.21 -26.32
CA TYR A 666 5.84 10.40 -26.72
C TYR A 666 6.25 9.43 -27.85
N ASN A 667 5.85 8.16 -27.74
CA ASN A 667 6.09 7.15 -28.77
C ASN A 667 5.32 7.42 -30.08
N PHE A 668 4.10 7.98 -30.00
CA PHE A 668 3.39 8.50 -31.19
C PHE A 668 4.13 9.69 -31.81
N ALA A 669 4.65 10.62 -31.02
CA ALA A 669 5.43 11.76 -31.52
C ALA A 669 6.70 11.29 -32.25
N LEU A 670 7.41 10.30 -31.71
CA LEU A 670 8.54 9.62 -32.37
C LEU A 670 8.14 9.01 -33.72
N LEU A 671 7.02 8.27 -33.77
CA LEU A 671 6.49 7.67 -35.00
C LEU A 671 6.11 8.73 -36.05
N LYS A 672 5.39 9.78 -35.65
CA LYS A 672 4.99 10.88 -36.54
C LYS A 672 6.20 11.69 -37.03
N ARG A 673 7.22 11.90 -36.18
CA ARG A 673 8.53 12.45 -36.58
C ARG A 673 9.16 11.57 -37.67
N SER A 674 9.19 10.25 -37.49
CA SER A 674 9.74 9.31 -38.49
C SER A 674 8.96 9.32 -39.81
N GLN A 675 7.68 9.72 -39.81
CA GLN A 675 6.84 9.90 -41.00
C GLN A 675 7.03 11.28 -41.67
N GLY A 676 7.82 12.18 -41.08
CA GLY A 676 7.99 13.56 -41.53
C GLY A 676 6.85 14.50 -41.13
N ASN A 677 5.85 14.03 -40.36
CA ASN A 677 4.72 14.84 -39.90
C ASN A 677 5.06 15.54 -38.58
N LEU A 678 5.94 16.54 -38.66
CA LEU A 678 6.48 17.23 -37.50
C LEU A 678 5.42 18.00 -36.70
N THR A 679 4.45 18.63 -37.36
CA THR A 679 3.38 19.38 -36.68
C THR A 679 2.49 18.46 -35.84
N ALA A 680 2.10 17.30 -36.37
CA ALA A 680 1.29 16.35 -35.61
C ALA A 680 2.10 15.61 -34.52
N ALA A 681 3.42 15.47 -34.69
CA ALA A 681 4.31 15.03 -33.62
C ALA A 681 4.40 16.06 -32.49
N LEU A 682 4.41 17.36 -32.84
CA LEU A 682 4.50 18.44 -31.85
C LEU A 682 3.27 18.45 -30.94
N THR A 683 2.07 18.29 -31.51
CA THR A 683 0.82 18.22 -30.72
C THR A 683 0.81 17.06 -29.73
N ASP A 684 1.24 15.85 -30.13
CA ASP A 684 1.32 14.72 -29.20
C ASP A 684 2.36 14.98 -28.10
N MET A 685 3.46 15.64 -28.45
CA MET A 685 4.54 15.95 -27.53
C MET A 685 4.13 17.01 -26.50
N GLU A 686 3.41 18.05 -26.91
CA GLU A 686 2.83 19.05 -26.02
C GLU A 686 1.84 18.40 -25.04
N LEU A 687 1.02 17.44 -25.49
CA LEU A 687 0.15 16.66 -24.60
C LEU A 687 0.95 15.79 -23.62
N SER A 688 2.02 15.13 -24.08
CA SER A 688 2.90 14.31 -23.23
C SER A 688 3.58 15.15 -22.13
N ILE A 689 4.19 16.28 -22.49
CA ILE A 689 4.80 17.23 -21.55
C ILE A 689 3.76 17.73 -20.54
N ASN A 690 2.56 18.14 -20.98
CA ASN A 690 1.52 18.61 -20.06
C ASN A 690 1.10 17.54 -19.02
N ILE A 691 1.09 16.26 -19.38
CA ILE A 691 0.79 15.18 -18.42
C ILE A 691 1.96 14.97 -17.45
N ILE A 692 3.20 14.99 -17.93
CA ILE A 692 4.41 14.91 -17.09
C ILE A 692 4.41 16.04 -16.05
N GLU A 693 4.02 17.25 -16.44
CA GLU A 693 3.88 18.40 -15.55
C GLU A 693 2.78 18.23 -14.50
N GLN A 694 1.64 17.67 -14.88
CA GLN A 694 0.57 17.32 -13.95
C GLN A 694 0.96 16.20 -12.97
N LEU A 695 1.85 15.29 -13.37
CA LEU A 695 2.41 14.27 -12.47
C LEU A 695 3.45 14.87 -11.53
N ARG A 696 4.38 15.68 -12.07
CA ARG A 696 5.47 16.32 -11.33
C ARG A 696 4.97 17.27 -10.25
N SER A 697 3.96 18.10 -10.55
CA SER A 697 3.36 19.06 -9.61
C SER A 697 2.63 18.42 -8.43
N LYS A 698 2.29 17.12 -8.49
CA LYS A 698 1.74 16.34 -7.37
C LYS A 698 2.80 15.80 -6.40
N ILE A 699 4.08 15.82 -6.79
CA ILE A 699 5.18 15.38 -5.93
C ILE A 699 5.51 16.52 -4.98
N ILE A 700 5.14 16.37 -3.71
CA ILE A 700 5.30 17.41 -2.69
C ILE A 700 6.77 17.58 -2.29
N ALA A 701 7.45 16.48 -1.96
CA ALA A 701 8.86 16.49 -1.58
C ALA A 701 9.76 16.82 -2.78
N THR A 702 10.72 17.71 -2.55
CA THR A 702 11.55 18.33 -3.59
C THR A 702 12.53 17.35 -4.21
N ASP A 703 13.30 16.64 -3.40
CA ASP A 703 14.31 15.66 -3.85
C ASP A 703 13.66 14.62 -4.78
N LEU A 704 12.48 14.13 -4.39
CA LEU A 704 11.69 13.19 -5.18
C LEU A 704 11.16 13.79 -6.49
N ARG A 705 10.97 15.11 -6.57
CA ARG A 705 10.57 15.84 -7.78
C ARG A 705 11.77 16.11 -8.71
N THR A 706 12.95 16.31 -8.15
CA THR A 706 14.24 16.40 -8.88
C THR A 706 14.64 15.04 -9.45
N SER A 707 14.66 13.98 -8.62
CA SER A 707 14.88 12.60 -9.06
C SER A 707 13.84 12.16 -10.11
N TYR A 708 12.57 12.54 -9.96
CA TYR A 708 11.56 12.31 -11.00
C TYR A 708 11.86 13.07 -12.29
N PHE A 709 12.30 14.34 -12.22
CA PHE A 709 12.64 15.13 -13.40
C PHE A 709 13.75 14.50 -14.24
N ALA A 710 14.77 13.91 -13.59
CA ALA A 710 15.81 13.15 -14.28
C ALA A 710 15.25 11.99 -15.12
N THR A 711 14.16 11.34 -14.68
CA THR A 711 13.50 10.25 -15.44
C THR A 711 12.76 10.72 -16.69
N VAL A 712 12.42 12.02 -16.79
CA VAL A 712 11.63 12.60 -17.89
C VAL A 712 12.41 13.58 -18.77
N GLN A 713 13.70 13.81 -18.50
CA GLN A 713 14.51 14.79 -19.25
C GLN A 713 14.58 14.49 -20.77
N ASN A 714 14.60 13.22 -21.17
CA ASN A 714 14.60 12.82 -22.59
C ASN A 714 13.38 13.34 -23.36
N TYR A 715 12.23 13.52 -22.69
CA TYR A 715 11.03 14.10 -23.29
C TYR A 715 11.27 15.57 -23.66
N TYR A 716 11.91 16.35 -22.78
CA TYR A 716 12.27 17.74 -23.04
C TYR A 716 13.27 17.89 -24.19
N GLN A 717 14.31 17.05 -24.22
CA GLN A 717 15.31 17.05 -25.30
C GLN A 717 14.66 16.76 -26.67
N PHE A 718 13.76 15.77 -26.72
CA PHE A 718 13.01 15.46 -27.94
C PHE A 718 12.08 16.60 -28.37
N TYR A 719 11.39 17.25 -27.42
CA TYR A 719 10.53 18.40 -27.69
C TYR A 719 11.30 19.60 -28.27
N ILE A 720 12.46 19.92 -27.69
CA ILE A 720 13.38 20.97 -28.19
C ILE A 720 13.85 20.64 -29.62
N ASN A 721 14.33 19.41 -29.86
CA ASN A 721 14.77 18.95 -31.18
C ASN A 721 13.63 19.06 -32.22
N LEU A 722 12.41 18.65 -31.85
CA LEU A 722 11.24 18.73 -32.73
C LEU A 722 10.84 20.17 -33.09
N LEU A 723 10.86 21.08 -32.11
CA LEU A 723 10.68 22.52 -32.36
C LEU A 723 11.76 23.07 -33.29
N MET A 724 13.02 22.67 -33.09
CA MET A 724 14.14 23.11 -33.93
C MET A 724 14.08 22.56 -35.37
N GLN A 725 13.59 21.34 -35.57
CA GLN A 725 13.29 20.82 -36.91
C GLN A 725 12.17 21.60 -37.60
N LEU A 726 11.13 22.00 -36.84
CA LEU A 726 10.07 22.88 -37.35
C LEU A 726 10.57 24.30 -37.66
N HIS A 727 11.46 24.87 -36.84
CA HIS A 727 12.12 26.15 -37.14
C HIS A 727 12.91 26.09 -38.45
N LYS A 728 13.65 24.99 -38.68
CA LYS A 728 14.41 24.77 -39.93
C LYS A 728 13.53 24.71 -41.18
N GLN A 729 12.26 24.31 -41.05
CA GLN A 729 11.28 24.33 -42.13
C GLN A 729 10.56 25.69 -42.25
N ASN A 730 10.18 26.29 -41.12
CA ASN A 730 9.40 27.52 -41.02
C ASN A 730 10.08 28.52 -40.05
N PRO A 731 11.17 29.21 -40.47
CA PRO A 731 11.98 30.02 -39.55
C PRO A 731 11.19 31.16 -38.88
N ASN A 732 10.21 31.71 -39.58
CA ASN A 732 9.45 32.89 -39.16
C ASN A 732 8.30 32.59 -38.17
N GLU A 733 8.06 31.32 -37.80
CA GLU A 733 6.97 30.93 -36.88
C GLU A 733 7.39 30.92 -35.39
N GLY A 734 8.63 31.35 -35.07
CA GLY A 734 9.11 31.52 -33.70
C GLY A 734 9.35 30.21 -32.92
N TYR A 735 9.51 29.09 -33.63
CA TYR A 735 9.78 27.78 -33.00
C TYR A 735 11.12 27.73 -32.27
N ASP A 736 12.13 28.48 -32.72
CA ASP A 736 13.41 28.68 -32.03
C ASP A 736 13.21 29.37 -30.66
N SER A 737 12.36 30.39 -30.61
CA SER A 737 12.02 31.11 -29.37
C SER A 737 11.23 30.22 -28.41
N LYS A 738 10.36 29.33 -28.93
CA LYS A 738 9.70 28.28 -28.13
C LYS A 738 10.69 27.24 -27.62
N ALA A 739 11.66 26.82 -28.44
CA ALA A 739 12.68 25.85 -28.07
C ALA A 739 13.64 26.40 -27.00
N LEU A 740 14.04 27.67 -27.12
CA LEU A 740 14.76 28.41 -26.09
C LEU A 740 13.97 28.46 -24.77
N SER A 741 12.68 28.78 -24.84
CA SER A 741 11.81 28.81 -23.65
C SER A 741 11.65 27.42 -23.00
N ALA A 742 11.70 26.34 -23.79
CA ALA A 742 11.69 24.96 -23.30
C ALA A 742 13.05 24.53 -22.69
N SER A 743 14.17 25.01 -23.25
CA SER A 743 15.51 24.86 -22.67
C SER A 743 15.61 25.60 -21.33
N GLU A 744 15.21 26.88 -21.26
CA GLU A 744 15.13 27.64 -20.00
C GLU A 744 14.23 26.96 -18.96
N ARG A 745 13.07 26.42 -19.37
CA ARG A 745 12.20 25.63 -18.49
C ARG A 745 12.89 24.37 -17.95
N SER A 746 13.80 23.77 -18.70
CA SER A 746 14.60 22.62 -18.25
C SER A 746 15.72 23.07 -17.30
N HIS A 747 16.48 24.11 -17.64
CA HIS A 747 17.65 24.56 -16.86
C HIS A 747 17.31 25.26 -15.56
N ALA A 748 16.24 26.07 -15.54
CA ALA A 748 15.83 26.74 -14.31
C ALA A 748 15.34 25.75 -13.24
N ARG A 749 14.94 24.53 -13.64
CA ARG A 749 13.91 23.74 -12.96
C ARG A 749 14.18 23.31 -11.52
N SER A 750 15.28 22.59 -11.23
CA SER A 750 15.41 22.02 -9.89
C SER A 750 15.85 23.07 -8.86
N LEU A 751 16.44 24.19 -9.29
CA LEU A 751 16.53 25.39 -8.48
C LEU A 751 15.14 25.87 -8.00
N LEU A 752 14.14 25.93 -8.89
CA LEU A 752 12.77 26.33 -8.52
C LEU A 752 12.17 25.40 -7.47
N ASP A 753 12.52 24.11 -7.55
CA ASP A 753 12.08 23.10 -6.61
C ASP A 753 12.76 23.28 -5.25
N ILE A 754 14.10 23.36 -5.23
CA ILE A 754 14.92 23.57 -4.02
C ILE A 754 14.47 24.85 -3.25
N LEU A 755 14.11 25.91 -3.98
CA LEU A 755 13.62 27.15 -3.39
C LEU A 755 12.21 27.06 -2.80
N ALA A 756 11.38 26.11 -3.23
CA ALA A 756 10.05 25.93 -2.65
C ALA A 756 10.11 25.38 -1.21
N GLU A 757 11.25 24.79 -0.81
CA GLU A 757 11.39 24.04 0.45
C GLU A 757 12.08 24.80 1.60
N SER A 758 12.94 25.80 1.36
CA SER A 758 13.68 26.45 2.46
C SER A 758 12.78 27.13 3.52
N GLY A 759 11.48 27.31 3.22
CA GLY A 759 10.36 26.90 4.07
C GLY A 759 10.04 27.67 5.36
N ALA A 760 11.05 28.09 6.11
CA ALA A 760 10.94 28.81 7.38
C ALA A 760 10.77 30.32 7.12
N ASP A 761 11.74 30.96 6.46
CA ASP A 761 11.80 32.42 6.30
C ASP A 761 11.35 32.97 4.93
N ILE A 762 11.05 32.13 3.93
CA ILE A 762 10.49 32.61 2.65
C ILE A 762 9.09 33.25 2.81
N LYS A 763 8.39 32.94 3.90
CA LYS A 763 7.05 33.47 4.22
C LYS A 763 7.08 34.90 4.77
N THR A 764 8.27 35.42 5.06
CA THR A 764 8.49 36.74 5.67
C THR A 764 8.11 37.84 4.68
N GLY A 765 7.01 38.55 4.99
CA GLY A 765 6.40 39.56 4.12
C GLY A 765 5.12 39.12 3.37
N VAL A 766 4.70 37.86 3.49
CA VAL A 766 3.38 37.42 2.98
C VAL A 766 2.31 37.71 4.04
N ASP A 767 1.16 38.27 3.65
CA ASP A 767 0.03 38.46 4.59
C ASP A 767 -0.37 37.09 5.17
N PRO A 768 -0.27 36.88 6.50
CA PRO A 768 -0.64 35.62 7.15
C PRO A 768 -2.10 35.21 6.86
N LYS A 769 -2.98 36.17 6.53
CA LYS A 769 -4.36 35.89 6.11
C LYS A 769 -4.42 35.21 4.74
N LEU A 770 -3.54 35.56 3.79
CA LEU A 770 -3.50 34.93 2.46
C LEU A 770 -2.96 33.50 2.57
N LEU A 771 -1.90 33.27 3.34
CA LEU A 771 -1.40 31.91 3.64
C LEU A 771 -2.44 31.06 4.38
N THR A 772 -3.18 31.68 5.32
CA THR A 772 -4.28 31.00 6.01
C THR A 772 -5.45 30.72 5.07
N GLN A 773 -5.77 31.62 4.14
CA GLN A 773 -6.78 31.40 3.10
C GLN A 773 -6.36 30.31 2.11
N GLU A 774 -5.07 30.24 1.72
CA GLU A 774 -4.54 29.20 0.84
C GLU A 774 -4.68 27.83 1.52
N LYS A 775 -4.24 27.72 2.78
CA LYS A 775 -4.42 26.52 3.60
C LYS A 775 -5.90 26.14 3.78
N GLN A 776 -6.78 27.12 4.01
CA GLN A 776 -8.23 26.88 4.14
C GLN A 776 -8.91 26.51 2.82
N LEU A 777 -8.50 27.09 1.68
CA LEU A 777 -8.98 26.70 0.35
C LEU A 777 -8.51 25.28 0.04
N LEU A 778 -7.22 24.97 0.20
CA LEU A 778 -6.69 23.62 0.01
C LEU A 778 -7.37 22.60 0.94
N GLN A 779 -7.65 22.95 2.20
CA GLN A 779 -8.41 22.08 3.10
C GLN A 779 -9.87 21.91 2.66
N LYS A 780 -10.58 22.98 2.28
CA LYS A 780 -11.96 22.91 1.78
C LYS A 780 -12.07 22.17 0.45
N LEU A 781 -11.12 22.37 -0.45
CA LEU A 781 -11.04 21.72 -1.75
C LEU A 781 -10.78 20.24 -1.53
N ASN A 782 -9.80 19.84 -0.70
CA ASN A 782 -9.66 18.44 -0.27
C ASN A 782 -10.92 17.89 0.41
N THR A 783 -11.63 18.67 1.22
CA THR A 783 -12.85 18.23 1.92
C THR A 783 -14.05 18.06 0.96
N LEU A 784 -14.23 18.93 -0.02
CA LEU A 784 -15.29 18.80 -1.03
C LEU A 784 -14.93 17.74 -2.09
N ASP A 785 -13.66 17.61 -2.44
CA ASP A 785 -13.21 16.51 -3.30
C ASP A 785 -13.38 15.17 -2.57
N GLN A 786 -13.07 15.09 -1.27
CA GLN A 786 -13.49 13.97 -0.42
C GLN A 786 -15.01 13.79 -0.37
N ALA A 787 -15.81 14.86 -0.21
CA ALA A 787 -17.27 14.73 -0.16
C ALA A 787 -17.87 14.21 -1.49
N ARG A 788 -17.28 14.59 -2.63
CA ARG A 788 -17.56 14.09 -3.99
C ARG A 788 -17.13 12.64 -4.15
N GLN A 789 -15.92 12.29 -3.73
CA GLN A 789 -15.39 10.92 -3.78
C GLN A 789 -16.16 9.97 -2.85
N LEU A 790 -16.62 10.45 -1.69
CA LEU A 790 -17.37 9.66 -0.71
C LEU A 790 -18.90 9.62 -0.97
N ASN A 791 -19.40 10.33 -1.99
CA ASN A 791 -20.84 10.51 -2.27
C ASN A 791 -21.66 10.80 -0.99
N THR A 792 -21.19 11.80 -0.23
CA THR A 792 -21.70 12.06 1.13
C THR A 792 -23.19 12.42 1.10
N PRO A 793 -24.08 11.68 1.81
CA PRO A 793 -25.52 11.92 1.75
C PRO A 793 -25.87 13.36 2.15
N GLY A 794 -26.47 14.11 1.23
CA GLY A 794 -26.83 15.52 1.41
C GLY A 794 -26.17 16.50 0.44
N TYR A 795 -25.18 16.07 -0.35
CA TYR A 795 -24.56 16.89 -1.40
C TYR A 795 -24.90 16.37 -2.81
N ASN A 796 -25.19 17.28 -3.74
CA ASN A 796 -25.44 16.95 -5.15
C ASN A 796 -24.10 16.83 -5.92
N PRO A 797 -23.84 15.75 -6.69
CA PRO A 797 -22.61 15.58 -7.46
C PRO A 797 -22.30 16.72 -8.45
N ASP A 798 -23.30 17.28 -9.12
CA ASP A 798 -23.09 18.38 -10.08
C ASP A 798 -22.78 19.71 -9.38
N GLU A 799 -23.41 19.98 -8.23
CA GLU A 799 -23.07 21.13 -7.39
C GLU A 799 -21.68 20.96 -6.78
N LEU A 800 -21.29 19.76 -6.33
CA LEU A 800 -19.95 19.47 -5.84
C LEU A 800 -18.89 19.69 -6.92
N LYS A 801 -19.18 19.26 -8.17
CA LYS A 801 -18.31 19.54 -9.31
C LYS A 801 -18.15 21.03 -9.54
N GLN A 802 -19.25 21.80 -9.60
CA GLN A 802 -19.19 23.26 -9.70
C GLN A 802 -18.49 23.93 -8.53
N GLN A 803 -18.68 23.46 -7.29
CA GLN A 803 -18.04 24.01 -6.10
C GLN A 803 -16.53 23.72 -6.07
N ILE A 804 -16.10 22.53 -6.50
CA ILE A 804 -14.67 22.21 -6.65
C ILE A 804 -14.06 23.06 -7.76
N GLU A 805 -14.70 23.15 -8.93
CA GLU A 805 -14.24 23.99 -10.04
C GLU A 805 -14.18 25.49 -9.63
N THR A 806 -15.15 25.95 -8.84
CA THR A 806 -15.14 27.28 -8.23
C THR A 806 -14.03 27.45 -7.20
N LEU A 807 -13.77 26.46 -6.33
CA LEU A 807 -12.67 26.51 -5.35
C LEU A 807 -11.30 26.46 -6.03
N THR A 808 -11.13 25.69 -7.11
CA THR A 808 -9.92 25.67 -7.93
C THR A 808 -9.69 27.03 -8.59
N ASN A 809 -10.74 27.63 -9.16
CA ASN A 809 -10.67 28.99 -9.70
C ASN A 809 -10.39 30.04 -8.59
N GLN A 810 -10.92 29.87 -7.38
CA GLN A 810 -10.61 30.72 -6.23
C GLN A 810 -9.18 30.52 -5.73
N LEU A 811 -8.63 29.31 -5.78
CA LEU A 811 -7.24 29.01 -5.45
C LEU A 811 -6.31 29.67 -6.48
N GLN A 812 -6.56 29.52 -7.78
CA GLN A 812 -5.82 30.22 -8.84
C GLN A 812 -5.91 31.75 -8.70
N GLN A 813 -7.09 32.30 -8.36
CA GLN A 813 -7.24 33.73 -8.08
C GLN A 813 -6.51 34.15 -6.79
N LEU A 814 -6.38 33.27 -5.80
CA LEU A 814 -5.61 33.53 -4.59
C LEU A 814 -4.11 33.45 -4.86
N GLU A 815 -3.64 32.48 -5.66
CA GLU A 815 -2.27 32.39 -6.16
C GLU A 815 -1.89 33.67 -6.94
N VAL A 816 -2.78 34.18 -7.80
CA VAL A 816 -2.61 35.49 -8.46
C VAL A 816 -2.55 36.64 -7.46
N LYS A 817 -3.38 36.65 -6.40
CA LYS A 817 -3.31 37.67 -5.33
C LYS A 817 -2.05 37.57 -4.48
N ILE A 818 -1.57 36.37 -4.21
CA ILE A 818 -0.29 36.13 -3.52
C ILE A 818 0.86 36.61 -4.43
N LYS A 819 0.77 36.37 -5.76
CA LYS A 819 1.72 36.88 -6.76
C LYS A 819 1.70 38.41 -6.90
N GLN A 820 0.56 39.05 -6.68
CA GLN A 820 0.43 40.52 -6.66
C GLN A 820 0.90 41.16 -5.34
N ASN A 821 0.53 40.58 -4.19
CA ASN A 821 0.81 41.15 -2.87
C ASN A 821 2.17 40.73 -2.28
N SER A 822 2.74 39.62 -2.76
CA SER A 822 4.01 39.08 -2.30
C SER A 822 4.81 38.47 -3.48
N PRO A 823 5.22 39.29 -4.47
CA PRO A 823 5.89 38.80 -5.68
C PRO A 823 7.11 37.94 -5.38
N ARG A 824 7.94 38.32 -4.37
CA ARG A 824 9.10 37.53 -3.91
C ARG A 824 8.73 36.09 -3.54
N TYR A 825 7.68 35.90 -2.73
CA TYR A 825 7.23 34.55 -2.33
C TYR A 825 6.64 33.76 -3.50
N ALA A 826 5.85 34.39 -4.37
CA ALA A 826 5.27 33.72 -5.52
C ALA A 826 6.31 33.36 -6.60
N ASN A 827 7.30 34.22 -6.84
CA ASN A 827 8.43 33.96 -7.73
C ASN A 827 9.43 32.94 -7.13
N LEU A 828 9.37 32.66 -5.82
CA LEU A 828 10.14 31.57 -5.19
C LEU A 828 9.37 30.23 -5.18
N LYS A 829 8.04 30.26 -5.07
CA LYS A 829 7.18 29.07 -5.04
C LYS A 829 6.77 28.58 -6.45
N TYR A 830 6.58 29.50 -7.39
CA TYR A 830 6.16 29.25 -8.78
C TYR A 830 6.85 30.22 -9.79
N PRO A 831 8.19 30.26 -9.85
CA PRO A 831 8.89 30.98 -10.91
C PRO A 831 8.56 30.38 -12.28
N GLU A 832 8.17 31.24 -13.23
CA GLU A 832 8.09 30.88 -14.64
C GLU A 832 9.42 31.25 -15.31
N PRO A 833 9.99 30.39 -16.17
CA PRO A 833 11.15 30.73 -16.98
C PRO A 833 10.79 31.87 -17.93
N LEU A 834 11.74 32.79 -18.16
CA LEU A 834 11.53 33.92 -19.05
C LEU A 834 11.28 33.44 -20.48
N THR A 835 10.33 34.08 -21.16
CA THR A 835 10.21 33.93 -22.61
C THR A 835 11.39 34.59 -23.31
N ALA A 836 11.65 34.17 -24.55
CA ALA A 836 12.68 34.75 -25.39
C ALA A 836 12.65 36.29 -25.45
N SER A 837 11.45 36.90 -25.53
CA SER A 837 11.30 38.37 -25.55
C SER A 837 11.63 39.02 -24.19
N GLU A 838 11.31 38.36 -23.08
CA GLU A 838 11.64 38.85 -21.74
C GLU A 838 13.14 38.76 -21.47
N ILE A 839 13.84 37.74 -22.00
CA ILE A 839 15.30 37.68 -21.96
C ILE A 839 15.91 38.90 -22.67
N GLN A 840 15.46 39.22 -23.89
CA GLN A 840 15.94 40.40 -24.64
C GLN A 840 15.71 41.73 -23.90
N GLN A 841 14.62 41.86 -23.15
CA GLN A 841 14.22 43.11 -22.47
C GLN A 841 14.75 43.25 -21.03
N GLN A 842 14.85 42.14 -20.28
CA GLN A 842 15.15 42.14 -18.85
C GLN A 842 16.59 41.71 -18.54
N VAL A 843 17.18 40.87 -19.39
CA VAL A 843 18.51 40.28 -19.18
C VAL A 843 19.57 41.00 -20.02
N ILE A 844 19.37 41.13 -21.33
CA ILE A 844 20.41 41.59 -22.27
C ILE A 844 20.47 43.13 -22.39
N ASP A 845 21.66 43.67 -22.67
CA ASP A 845 21.90 45.08 -23.03
C ASP A 845 22.70 45.19 -24.34
N GLN A 846 22.97 46.42 -24.82
CA GLN A 846 23.55 46.65 -26.15
C GLN A 846 24.95 46.02 -26.35
N ASP A 847 25.72 45.89 -25.26
CA ASP A 847 27.11 45.42 -25.26
C ASP A 847 27.22 43.96 -24.81
N THR A 848 26.09 43.25 -24.69
CA THR A 848 26.01 41.89 -24.15
C THR A 848 25.30 40.95 -25.13
N ILE A 849 25.78 39.71 -25.21
CA ILE A 849 25.20 38.60 -25.97
C ILE A 849 25.00 37.42 -25.02
N LEU A 850 23.85 36.76 -25.08
CA LEU A 850 23.66 35.44 -24.46
C LEU A 850 23.90 34.34 -25.48
N LEU A 851 24.72 33.35 -25.10
CA LEU A 851 24.92 32.08 -25.77
C LEU A 851 24.35 30.97 -24.86
N GLN A 852 23.28 30.32 -25.30
CA GLN A 852 22.63 29.24 -24.56
C GLN A 852 22.70 27.93 -25.35
N TYR A 853 23.16 26.87 -24.70
CA TYR A 853 23.36 25.56 -25.32
C TYR A 853 22.28 24.57 -24.87
N SER A 854 21.94 23.61 -25.72
CA SER A 854 21.20 22.39 -25.32
C SER A 854 21.77 21.19 -26.07
N LEU A 855 22.22 20.18 -25.34
CA LEU A 855 22.85 18.98 -25.87
C LEU A 855 21.81 17.88 -26.09
N GLY A 856 21.67 17.39 -27.32
CA GLY A 856 20.74 16.33 -27.68
C GLY A 856 21.41 15.14 -28.37
N GLU A 857 20.86 13.94 -28.19
CA GLU A 857 21.44 12.69 -28.72
C GLU A 857 21.59 12.73 -30.25
N ASP A 858 20.54 13.14 -30.99
CA ASP A 858 20.61 13.26 -32.46
C ASP A 858 21.45 14.47 -32.91
N ARG A 859 21.30 15.60 -32.21
CA ARG A 859 21.79 16.96 -32.55
C ARG A 859 21.75 17.84 -31.30
N SER A 860 22.67 18.79 -31.20
CA SER A 860 22.66 19.83 -30.17
C SER A 860 22.31 21.19 -30.78
N TYR A 861 22.04 22.19 -29.95
CA TYR A 861 21.62 23.52 -30.39
C TYR A 861 22.31 24.64 -29.60
N LEU A 862 22.51 25.78 -30.27
CA LEU A 862 22.96 27.04 -29.68
C LEU A 862 21.98 28.15 -30.05
N TRP A 863 21.49 28.89 -29.06
CA TRP A 863 20.79 30.16 -29.26
C TRP A 863 21.72 31.33 -28.94
N LEU A 864 21.80 32.28 -29.87
CA LEU A 864 22.39 33.59 -29.68
C LEU A 864 21.25 34.60 -29.48
N VAL A 865 21.29 35.35 -28.38
CA VAL A 865 20.28 36.35 -28.05
C VAL A 865 20.92 37.71 -27.82
N THR A 866 20.41 38.72 -28.53
CA THR A 866 20.77 40.15 -28.43
C THR A 866 19.49 40.96 -28.14
N PRO A 867 19.56 42.27 -27.83
CA PRO A 867 18.35 43.08 -27.57
C PRO A 867 17.37 43.19 -28.75
N THR A 868 17.79 42.85 -29.98
CA THR A 868 16.98 43.03 -31.20
C THR A 868 16.85 41.77 -32.06
N GLU A 869 17.72 40.78 -31.88
CA GLU A 869 17.77 39.55 -32.68
C GLU A 869 17.91 38.32 -31.78
N ILE A 870 17.18 37.26 -32.12
CA ILE A 870 17.45 35.89 -31.70
C ILE A 870 17.90 35.12 -32.95
N SER A 871 18.97 34.34 -32.82
CA SER A 871 19.45 33.41 -33.84
C SER A 871 19.64 32.04 -33.22
N SER A 872 19.37 30.99 -33.98
CA SER A 872 19.57 29.62 -33.51
C SER A 872 20.40 28.81 -34.50
N TYR A 873 21.23 27.92 -33.97
CA TYR A 873 22.24 27.17 -34.70
C TYR A 873 22.18 25.70 -34.32
N GLU A 874 22.34 24.84 -35.32
CA GLU A 874 22.43 23.38 -35.16
C GLU A 874 23.90 23.01 -34.93
N LEU A 875 24.16 22.24 -33.88
CA LEU A 875 25.47 21.75 -33.46
C LEU A 875 25.54 20.21 -33.55
N LEU A 876 26.74 19.67 -33.36
CA LEU A 876 27.00 18.22 -33.36
C LEU A 876 26.20 17.46 -32.28
N PRO A 877 26.02 16.13 -32.43
CA PRO A 877 25.48 15.26 -31.40
C PRO A 877 26.13 15.47 -30.02
N ARG A 878 25.33 15.33 -28.98
CA ARG A 878 25.74 15.41 -27.57
C ARG A 878 27.04 14.65 -27.28
N THR A 879 27.12 13.39 -27.72
CA THR A 879 28.25 12.49 -27.42
C THR A 879 29.58 12.99 -27.98
N GLU A 880 29.58 13.63 -29.14
CA GLU A 880 30.79 14.21 -29.75
C GLU A 880 31.24 15.46 -28.99
N ILE A 881 30.28 16.30 -28.56
CA ILE A 881 30.57 17.49 -27.75
C ILE A 881 31.04 17.10 -26.36
N GLU A 882 30.39 16.12 -25.71
CA GLU A 882 30.75 15.65 -24.37
C GLU A 882 32.15 15.02 -24.34
N GLU A 883 32.50 14.21 -25.33
CA GLU A 883 33.84 13.60 -25.45
C GLU A 883 34.94 14.67 -25.63
N LEU A 884 34.73 15.63 -26.53
CA LEU A 884 35.67 16.74 -26.74
C LEU A 884 35.75 17.67 -25.51
N ALA A 885 34.64 17.86 -24.79
CA ALA A 885 34.61 18.64 -23.55
C ALA A 885 35.38 17.94 -22.42
N LYS A 886 35.27 16.60 -22.27
CA LYS A 886 36.07 15.80 -21.32
C LYS A 886 37.56 15.93 -21.62
N GLN A 887 37.96 15.67 -22.86
CA GLN A 887 39.35 15.77 -23.31
C GLN A 887 39.92 17.18 -23.15
N PHE A 888 39.16 18.23 -23.53
CA PHE A 888 39.57 19.62 -23.30
C PHE A 888 39.73 19.95 -21.81
N ARG A 889 38.84 19.44 -20.95
CA ARG A 889 38.93 19.61 -19.49
C ARG A 889 40.19 18.96 -18.93
N GLU A 890 40.52 17.74 -19.37
CA GLU A 890 41.77 17.05 -19.01
C GLU A 890 43.00 17.84 -19.50
N GLU A 891 42.98 18.41 -20.71
CA GLU A 891 44.05 19.25 -21.24
C GLU A 891 44.28 20.52 -20.39
N ILE A 892 43.22 21.30 -20.07
CA ILE A 892 43.35 22.57 -19.33
C ILE A 892 43.61 22.39 -17.84
N THR A 893 43.29 21.22 -17.27
CA THR A 893 43.65 20.87 -15.89
C THR A 893 45.08 20.34 -15.78
N SER A 894 45.78 20.13 -16.89
CA SER A 894 47.21 19.86 -16.94
C SER A 894 48.04 21.15 -17.02
N LEU A 895 49.34 21.07 -16.74
CA LEU A 895 50.28 22.18 -16.93
C LEU A 895 50.60 22.50 -18.41
N SER A 896 49.80 22.01 -19.36
CA SER A 896 49.97 22.30 -20.79
C SER A 896 49.61 23.76 -21.13
N PRO A 897 50.45 24.48 -21.90
CA PRO A 897 50.18 25.88 -22.26
C PRO A 897 49.24 26.05 -23.48
N VAL A 898 48.91 24.98 -24.21
CA VAL A 898 48.05 25.02 -25.42
C VAL A 898 47.16 23.78 -25.48
N PRO A 899 45.82 23.92 -25.45
CA PRO A 899 44.90 22.79 -25.61
C PRO A 899 44.57 22.55 -27.09
N GLU A 900 45.07 21.47 -27.68
CA GLU A 900 44.78 21.11 -29.09
C GLU A 900 43.29 20.75 -29.29
N THR A 901 42.69 20.06 -28.32
CA THR A 901 41.26 19.72 -28.36
C THR A 901 40.38 20.95 -28.23
N GLY A 902 40.87 21.99 -27.53
CA GLY A 902 40.21 23.28 -27.41
C GLY A 902 39.90 23.94 -28.76
N ASN A 903 40.76 23.77 -29.77
CA ASN A 903 40.50 24.31 -31.11
C ASN A 903 39.26 23.68 -31.75
N LYS A 904 39.12 22.35 -31.69
CA LYS A 904 37.96 21.62 -32.22
C LYS A 904 36.69 21.96 -31.44
N LEU A 905 36.79 22.02 -30.12
CA LEU A 905 35.65 22.34 -29.26
C LEU A 905 35.15 23.77 -29.50
N SER A 906 36.06 24.75 -29.65
CA SER A 906 35.72 26.12 -30.05
C SER A 906 35.13 26.19 -31.46
N GLU A 907 35.68 25.43 -32.42
CA GLU A 907 35.14 25.35 -33.79
C GLU A 907 33.68 24.91 -33.79
N ILE A 908 33.31 23.94 -32.95
CA ILE A 908 31.93 23.46 -32.82
C ILE A 908 31.05 24.47 -32.07
N LEU A 909 31.51 24.96 -30.91
CA LEU A 909 30.67 25.74 -29.99
C LEU A 909 30.53 27.22 -30.35
N LEU A 910 31.49 27.81 -31.09
CA LEU A 910 31.62 29.26 -31.26
C LEU A 910 31.77 29.73 -32.72
N SER A 911 32.31 28.93 -33.65
CA SER A 911 32.36 29.33 -35.07
C SER A 911 31.01 29.76 -35.68
N PRO A 912 29.85 29.12 -35.37
CA PRO A 912 28.55 29.53 -35.91
C PRO A 912 28.16 30.98 -35.58
N VAL A 913 28.72 31.54 -34.50
CA VAL A 913 28.43 32.88 -33.97
C VAL A 913 29.63 33.84 -34.03
N ALA A 914 30.81 33.37 -34.46
CA ALA A 914 32.09 34.08 -34.33
C ALA A 914 32.16 35.45 -35.03
N ASN A 915 31.32 35.70 -36.03
CA ASN A 915 31.20 36.98 -36.71
C ASN A 915 30.23 37.97 -36.02
N LYS A 916 29.43 37.50 -35.05
CA LYS A 916 28.49 38.29 -34.24
C LYS A 916 29.02 38.63 -32.85
N LEU A 917 30.10 37.98 -32.38
CA LEU A 917 30.62 38.20 -31.01
C LEU A 917 31.30 39.57 -30.83
N GLU A 918 31.92 40.11 -31.88
CA GLU A 918 32.65 41.39 -31.89
C GLU A 918 33.66 41.51 -30.72
N ASN A 919 33.53 42.51 -29.86
CA ASN A 919 34.21 42.59 -28.54
C ASN A 919 33.17 42.71 -27.40
N LYS A 920 31.99 42.08 -27.58
CA LYS A 920 30.89 42.15 -26.60
C LYS A 920 31.08 41.20 -25.44
N ARG A 921 30.38 41.48 -24.32
CA ARG A 921 30.24 40.56 -23.19
C ARG A 921 29.46 39.33 -23.60
N LEU A 922 29.91 38.15 -23.18
CA LEU A 922 29.28 36.86 -23.45
C LEU A 922 28.72 36.29 -22.14
N LEU A 923 27.40 36.13 -22.08
CA LEU A 923 26.72 35.34 -21.06
C LEU A 923 26.59 33.91 -21.56
N ILE A 924 27.03 32.93 -20.79
CA ILE A 924 27.04 31.52 -21.20
C ILE A 924 26.10 30.70 -20.32
N VAL A 925 25.08 30.07 -20.92
CA VAL A 925 24.23 29.05 -20.28
C VAL A 925 24.57 27.70 -20.89
N GLY A 926 25.32 26.87 -20.15
CA GLY A 926 25.75 25.54 -20.58
C GLY A 926 24.72 24.44 -20.26
N ASP A 927 24.75 23.36 -21.04
CA ASP A 927 23.99 22.12 -20.80
C ASP A 927 24.94 20.93 -20.65
N GLY A 928 24.58 19.97 -19.78
CA GLY A 928 25.44 18.87 -19.35
C GLY A 928 26.84 19.34 -18.92
N ILE A 929 27.85 18.58 -19.33
CA ILE A 929 29.26 18.88 -19.07
C ILE A 929 29.71 20.31 -19.45
N LEU A 930 29.06 21.01 -20.39
CA LEU A 930 29.46 22.38 -20.78
C LEU A 930 29.36 23.38 -19.62
N GLN A 931 28.59 23.07 -18.56
CA GLN A 931 28.55 23.85 -17.33
C GLN A 931 29.88 23.80 -16.53
N THR A 932 30.72 22.79 -16.78
CA THR A 932 32.04 22.61 -16.16
C THR A 932 33.20 23.10 -17.02
N ILE A 933 32.93 23.66 -18.21
CA ILE A 933 33.94 24.13 -19.16
C ILE A 933 34.12 25.64 -19.02
N PRO A 934 35.33 26.14 -18.73
CA PRO A 934 35.59 27.58 -18.73
C PRO A 934 35.71 28.08 -20.17
N PHE A 935 34.62 28.65 -20.69
CA PHE A 935 34.60 29.28 -22.01
C PHE A 935 35.69 30.35 -22.19
N ALA A 936 36.16 30.95 -21.10
CA ALA A 936 37.31 31.84 -21.06
C ALA A 936 38.58 31.24 -21.69
N ALA A 937 38.83 29.94 -21.53
CA ALA A 937 40.01 29.24 -22.05
C ALA A 937 39.86 28.70 -23.47
N LEU A 938 38.67 28.72 -24.07
CA LEU A 938 38.47 28.27 -25.44
C LEU A 938 39.25 29.18 -26.42
N PRO A 939 40.02 28.63 -27.38
CA PRO A 939 40.69 29.41 -28.43
C PRO A 939 39.70 30.25 -29.25
N LEU A 940 40.12 31.43 -29.72
CA LEU A 940 39.28 32.26 -30.60
C LEU A 940 39.02 31.57 -31.97
N PRO A 941 37.76 31.46 -32.42
CA PRO A 941 37.42 30.79 -33.70
C PRO A 941 38.12 31.37 -34.94
N GLN A 942 38.48 32.66 -34.89
CA GLN A 942 39.12 33.35 -36.00
C GLN A 942 40.62 33.01 -36.15
N ASN A 943 41.25 32.45 -35.11
CA ASN A 943 42.69 32.19 -35.03
C ASN A 943 43.06 30.70 -34.92
N LEU A 944 42.11 29.78 -35.13
CA LEU A 944 42.29 28.31 -34.99
C LEU A 944 43.46 27.70 -35.81
N ASN A 945 43.91 28.40 -36.87
CA ASN A 945 45.02 27.98 -37.73
C ASN A 945 46.37 28.63 -37.38
N GLN A 946 46.47 29.41 -36.30
CA GLN A 946 47.69 30.11 -35.89
C GLN A 946 48.42 29.35 -34.78
N THR A 947 49.76 29.39 -34.79
CA THR A 947 50.61 28.74 -33.77
C THR A 947 50.59 29.42 -32.40
N ASN A 948 49.97 30.61 -32.28
CA ASN A 948 49.80 31.31 -31.02
C ASN A 948 48.39 31.08 -30.47
N TYR A 949 48.29 30.34 -29.36
CA TYR A 949 47.06 30.24 -28.57
C TYR A 949 46.60 31.62 -28.10
N GLN A 950 45.40 32.02 -28.50
CA GLN A 950 44.71 33.21 -28.02
C GLN A 950 43.32 32.82 -27.51
N PRO A 951 43.10 32.79 -26.19
CA PRO A 951 41.82 32.41 -25.60
C PRO A 951 40.75 33.51 -25.74
N LEU A 952 39.47 33.10 -25.69
CA LEU A 952 38.28 33.93 -25.86
C LEU A 952 38.25 35.15 -24.93
N ILE A 953 38.77 34.99 -23.70
CA ILE A 953 38.87 36.06 -22.69
C ILE A 953 39.67 37.29 -23.15
N VAL A 954 40.59 37.14 -24.11
CA VAL A 954 41.39 38.25 -24.66
C VAL A 954 40.52 39.30 -25.36
N ASN A 955 39.40 38.88 -25.95
CA ASN A 955 38.46 39.77 -26.66
C ASN A 955 37.14 40.00 -25.93
N HIS A 956 36.76 39.09 -25.03
CA HIS A 956 35.44 39.09 -24.40
C HIS A 956 35.50 39.10 -22.87
N GLU A 957 34.57 39.84 -22.26
CA GLU A 957 34.17 39.59 -20.88
C GLU A 957 33.17 38.44 -20.84
N ILE A 958 33.39 37.46 -19.97
CA ILE A 958 32.64 36.19 -19.98
C ILE A 958 32.04 35.95 -18.60
N VAL A 959 30.73 35.70 -18.56
CA VAL A 959 29.98 35.41 -17.33
C VAL A 959 29.19 34.13 -17.56
N THR A 960 29.29 33.18 -16.64
CA THR A 960 28.53 31.92 -16.73
C THR A 960 27.24 32.03 -15.93
N LEU A 961 26.13 31.54 -16.48
CA LEU A 961 24.80 31.66 -15.89
C LEU A 961 24.13 30.29 -15.74
N PRO A 962 23.50 30.00 -14.59
CA PRO A 962 22.70 28.79 -14.41
C PRO A 962 21.44 28.70 -15.29
N SER A 963 20.91 29.85 -15.71
CA SER A 963 19.86 30.06 -16.71
C SER A 963 19.77 31.56 -17.02
N ALA A 964 19.19 31.97 -18.14
CA ALA A 964 18.95 33.40 -18.38
C ALA A 964 17.96 33.97 -17.35
N SER A 965 16.98 33.16 -16.96
CA SER A 965 15.92 33.48 -15.99
C SER A 965 16.45 33.83 -14.60
N SER A 966 17.58 33.26 -14.16
CA SER A 966 18.13 33.54 -12.81
C SER A 966 18.53 35.00 -12.63
N ILE A 967 18.93 35.69 -13.71
CA ILE A 967 19.35 37.11 -13.65
C ILE A 967 18.18 38.06 -13.40
N SER A 968 16.99 37.79 -13.94
CA SER A 968 15.82 38.64 -13.65
C SER A 968 15.44 38.55 -12.17
N ILE A 969 15.45 37.33 -11.61
CA ILE A 969 15.20 37.09 -10.18
C ILE A 969 16.23 37.83 -9.30
N LEU A 970 17.52 37.75 -9.64
CA LEU A 970 18.57 38.50 -8.94
C LEU A 970 18.38 40.02 -9.03
N ARG A 971 18.06 40.53 -10.23
CA ARG A 971 17.79 41.96 -10.46
C ARG A 971 16.61 42.47 -9.64
N GLU A 972 15.55 41.67 -9.46
CA GLU A 972 14.46 42.01 -8.55
C GLU A 972 14.91 42.09 -7.09
N GLN A 973 15.72 41.13 -6.62
CA GLN A 973 16.20 41.07 -5.24
C GLN A 973 17.15 42.23 -4.86
N VAL A 974 18.02 42.67 -5.78
CA VAL A 974 19.03 43.70 -5.50
C VAL A 974 18.55 45.13 -5.79
N LYS A 975 17.32 45.28 -6.32
CA LYS A 975 16.76 46.57 -6.74
C LYS A 975 16.55 47.52 -5.55
N GLY A 976 17.25 48.66 -5.57
CA GLY A 976 17.17 49.67 -4.52
C GLY A 976 17.96 49.33 -3.24
N ARG A 977 18.77 48.26 -3.26
CA ARG A 977 19.67 47.89 -2.16
C ARG A 977 20.78 48.93 -2.03
N THR A 978 21.13 49.29 -0.79
CA THR A 978 22.35 50.07 -0.50
C THR A 978 23.53 49.12 -0.30
N PRO A 979 24.77 49.50 -0.67
CA PRO A 979 25.96 48.71 -0.34
C PRO A 979 26.12 48.55 1.16
N ALA A 980 26.53 47.37 1.60
CA ALA A 980 26.74 47.07 3.01
C ALA A 980 27.87 47.96 3.62
N PRO A 981 27.84 48.29 4.93
CA PRO A 981 28.72 49.31 5.51
C PRO A 981 30.19 48.89 5.63
N LYS A 982 30.49 47.59 5.72
CA LYS A 982 31.86 47.04 5.81
C LYS A 982 32.30 46.45 4.48
N LYS A 983 33.60 46.21 4.33
CA LYS A 983 34.23 45.84 3.06
C LYS A 983 34.32 44.34 2.85
N VAL A 984 35.14 43.62 3.62
CA VAL A 984 35.44 42.19 3.35
C VAL A 984 35.36 41.35 4.63
N ALA A 985 34.69 40.20 4.57
CA ALA A 985 34.82 39.14 5.56
C ALA A 985 35.51 37.93 4.91
N VAL A 986 36.57 37.42 5.54
CA VAL A 986 37.37 36.29 5.04
C VAL A 986 37.33 35.12 6.02
N PHE A 987 37.11 33.92 5.49
CA PHE A 987 37.20 32.63 6.18
C PHE A 987 38.26 31.79 5.47
N ALA A 988 39.31 31.38 6.19
CA ALA A 988 40.41 30.63 5.59
C ALA A 988 41.15 29.72 6.60
N ASP A 989 42.02 28.85 6.09
CA ASP A 989 42.83 27.88 6.84
C ASP A 989 42.05 27.19 7.98
N PRO A 990 40.95 26.46 7.73
CA PRO A 990 40.23 25.76 8.80
C PRO A 990 40.96 24.49 9.28
N VAL A 991 40.50 23.94 10.39
CA VAL A 991 41.07 22.75 11.07
C VAL A 991 40.19 21.53 10.81
N PHE A 992 40.70 20.58 10.03
CA PHE A 992 39.94 19.41 9.57
C PHE A 992 40.22 18.10 10.33
N ALA A 993 41.34 17.98 11.04
CA ALA A 993 41.78 16.72 11.65
C ALA A 993 42.30 16.90 13.10
N ASP A 994 42.19 15.87 13.94
CA ASP A 994 42.59 15.93 15.36
C ASP A 994 44.12 15.84 15.60
N ASN A 995 44.89 15.64 14.52
CA ASN A 995 46.35 15.58 14.50
C ASN A 995 47.00 16.85 13.90
N ASP A 996 46.22 17.90 13.66
CA ASP A 996 46.68 19.16 13.06
C ASP A 996 47.78 19.85 13.91
N PRO A 997 48.87 20.36 13.30
CA PRO A 997 49.98 20.98 14.03
C PRO A 997 49.60 22.22 14.85
N ARG A 998 48.42 22.82 14.63
CA ARG A 998 47.93 23.99 15.36
C ARG A 998 47.38 23.67 16.75
N PHE A 999 47.16 22.39 17.07
CA PHE A 999 46.94 22.00 18.46
C PHE A 999 48.21 22.20 19.27
N GLN A 1000 48.17 23.14 20.22
CA GLN A 1000 49.33 23.42 21.07
C GLN A 1000 49.78 22.14 21.80
N THR A 1001 51.04 21.78 21.61
CA THR A 1001 51.69 20.60 22.21
C THR A 1001 51.97 20.79 23.71
N THR A 1002 50.93 21.02 24.50
CA THR A 1002 50.96 20.59 25.90
C THR A 1002 50.89 19.07 25.94
N SER A 1003 51.99 18.44 26.36
CA SER A 1003 52.01 17.04 26.77
C SER A 1003 51.12 16.84 28.00
N GLN A 1004 49.82 16.74 27.78
CA GLN A 1004 48.87 16.17 28.72
C GLN A 1004 48.37 14.86 28.12
N THR A 1005 48.63 13.78 28.84
CA THR A 1005 48.06 12.46 28.58
C THR A 1005 46.55 12.59 28.34
N LYS A 1006 46.08 12.18 27.14
CA LYS A 1006 44.64 12.11 26.81
C LYS A 1006 43.94 11.26 27.89
N LYS A 1007 43.34 11.92 28.88
CA LYS A 1007 42.33 11.33 29.74
C LYS A 1007 41.06 11.32 28.92
N GLU A 1008 40.64 10.13 28.49
CA GLU A 1008 39.32 9.89 27.91
C GLU A 1008 38.27 10.51 28.83
N THR A 1009 37.71 11.63 28.39
CA THR A 1009 36.59 12.28 29.04
C THR A 1009 35.47 12.26 28.03
N GLU A 1010 34.65 11.21 28.09
CA GLU A 1010 33.53 10.96 27.19
C GLU A 1010 32.44 12.05 27.31
N THR A 1011 32.64 13.20 26.70
CA THR A 1011 31.59 14.22 26.55
C THR A 1011 30.80 13.99 25.28
N LYS A 1012 29.83 13.08 25.40
CA LYS A 1012 28.62 12.88 24.59
C LYS A 1012 28.35 13.95 23.51
N ASP A 1013 28.92 13.76 22.33
CA ASP A 1013 28.25 14.14 21.09
C ASP A 1013 28.51 13.09 20.00
N LEU A 1014 28.08 11.86 20.31
CA LEU A 1014 28.22 10.68 19.46
C LEU A 1014 27.56 10.87 18.08
N ILE A 1015 26.58 11.78 17.96
CA ILE A 1015 25.83 12.01 16.72
C ILE A 1015 26.68 12.81 15.73
N ALA A 1016 27.30 13.91 16.17
CA ALA A 1016 28.17 14.72 15.29
C ALA A 1016 29.36 13.88 14.78
N MET A 1017 30.05 13.17 15.68
CA MET A 1017 31.19 12.32 15.31
C MET A 1017 30.78 11.12 14.44
N ALA A 1018 29.62 10.50 14.69
CA ALA A 1018 29.12 9.42 13.84
C ALA A 1018 28.70 9.94 12.46
N LEU A 1019 28.18 11.17 12.34
CA LEU A 1019 27.81 11.76 11.05
C LEU A 1019 29.06 12.08 10.20
N THR A 1020 30.07 12.74 10.80
CA THR A 1020 31.34 13.01 10.09
C THR A 1020 32.01 11.71 9.65
N ARG A 1021 32.13 10.73 10.56
CA ARG A 1021 32.75 9.44 10.24
C ARG A 1021 31.92 8.60 9.27
N SER A 1022 30.59 8.69 9.32
CA SER A 1022 29.70 8.08 8.33
C SER A 1022 29.81 8.73 6.95
N LEU A 1023 30.14 10.01 6.85
CA LEU A 1023 30.36 10.70 5.58
C LEU A 1023 31.76 10.37 5.03
N GLU A 1024 32.78 10.31 5.90
CA GLU A 1024 34.13 9.80 5.57
C GLU A 1024 34.07 8.34 5.07
N ASP A 1025 33.37 7.44 5.79
CA ASP A 1025 33.21 6.03 5.41
C ASP A 1025 32.34 5.82 4.15
N PHE A 1026 31.43 6.76 3.84
CA PHE A 1026 30.52 6.68 2.67
C PHE A 1026 31.11 7.32 1.41
N LEU A 1027 31.96 8.35 1.55
CA LEU A 1027 32.52 9.12 0.43
C LEU A 1027 34.03 8.89 0.21
N GLY A 1028 34.75 8.30 1.19
CA GLY A 1028 36.18 7.96 1.07
C GLY A 1028 37.14 9.15 1.12
N LEU A 1029 36.68 10.34 1.49
CA LEU A 1029 37.45 11.59 1.46
C LEU A 1029 38.14 11.88 2.80
N SER A 1030 39.41 12.31 2.74
CA SER A 1030 40.22 12.77 3.87
C SER A 1030 40.72 14.19 3.61
N PHE A 1031 40.17 15.17 4.32
CA PHE A 1031 40.50 16.59 4.12
C PHE A 1031 41.89 16.96 4.66
N SER A 1032 42.79 17.41 3.77
CA SER A 1032 44.12 17.94 4.13
C SER A 1032 44.07 19.44 4.44
N ARG A 1033 45.04 19.95 5.20
CA ARG A 1033 45.18 21.39 5.48
C ARG A 1033 45.56 22.16 4.20
N LEU A 1034 44.93 23.31 3.98
CA LEU A 1034 45.15 24.21 2.85
C LEU A 1034 45.99 25.43 3.30
N GLU A 1035 47.31 25.26 3.42
CA GLU A 1035 48.18 26.27 4.04
C GLU A 1035 48.24 27.60 3.27
N GLY A 1036 48.08 27.58 1.95
CA GLY A 1036 48.06 28.80 1.12
C GLY A 1036 46.87 29.73 1.40
N THR A 1037 45.73 29.19 1.82
CA THR A 1037 44.51 29.99 2.08
C THR A 1037 44.71 31.04 3.17
N ARG A 1038 45.64 30.81 4.10
CA ARG A 1038 46.06 31.84 5.08
C ARG A 1038 46.75 33.02 4.42
N GLN A 1039 47.67 32.75 3.50
CA GLN A 1039 48.45 33.79 2.81
C GLN A 1039 47.52 34.63 1.91
N GLU A 1040 46.60 33.96 1.21
CA GLU A 1040 45.50 34.58 0.48
C GLU A 1040 44.64 35.50 1.36
N ALA A 1041 44.22 35.02 2.55
CA ALA A 1041 43.44 35.82 3.48
C ALA A 1041 44.20 37.03 4.04
N GLU A 1042 45.47 36.84 4.43
CA GLU A 1042 46.33 37.91 4.94
C GLU A 1042 46.63 38.97 3.86
N ALA A 1043 46.81 38.57 2.60
CA ALA A 1043 46.99 39.47 1.46
C ALA A 1043 45.72 40.27 1.12
N ILE A 1044 44.54 39.63 1.12
CA ILE A 1044 43.26 40.30 0.87
C ILE A 1044 42.98 41.39 1.92
N LEU A 1045 43.27 41.13 3.19
CA LEU A 1045 43.00 42.06 4.28
C LEU A 1045 44.03 43.20 4.39
N ALA A 1046 45.27 43.00 3.94
CA ALA A 1046 46.23 44.10 3.82
C ALA A 1046 45.76 45.27 2.93
N LEU A 1047 44.74 45.05 2.09
CA LEU A 1047 44.11 46.04 1.21
C LEU A 1047 42.91 46.78 1.87
N VAL A 1048 42.55 46.43 3.10
CA VAL A 1048 41.35 46.94 3.80
C VAL A 1048 41.74 47.56 5.14
N PRO A 1049 41.10 48.68 5.57
CA PRO A 1049 41.28 49.18 6.93
C PRO A 1049 40.63 48.25 7.98
N ASP A 1050 41.33 47.99 9.09
CA ASP A 1050 40.95 47.09 10.19
C ASP A 1050 39.47 47.22 10.65
N ASN A 1051 38.91 48.42 10.57
CA ASN A 1051 37.54 48.72 11.03
C ASN A 1051 36.44 48.36 10.01
N LEU A 1052 36.81 47.90 8.81
CA LEU A 1052 35.92 47.53 7.71
C LEU A 1052 36.02 46.04 7.34
N GLU A 1053 36.78 45.24 8.08
CA GLU A 1053 37.05 43.84 7.77
C GLU A 1053 36.55 42.84 8.83
N GLN A 1054 36.73 41.55 8.55
CA GLN A 1054 36.64 40.44 9.49
C GLN A 1054 37.55 39.31 8.99
N LEU A 1055 38.43 38.83 9.86
CA LEU A 1055 39.26 37.65 9.64
C LEU A 1055 38.79 36.50 10.52
N SER A 1056 38.43 35.37 9.90
CA SER A 1056 38.10 34.12 10.58
C SER A 1056 39.11 33.07 10.11
N LEU A 1057 40.08 32.71 10.96
CA LEU A 1057 41.10 31.70 10.68
C LEU A 1057 41.03 30.54 11.66
N ASP A 1058 41.64 29.42 11.31
CA ASP A 1058 41.78 28.25 12.18
C ASP A 1058 40.41 27.81 12.70
N PHE A 1059 40.33 27.50 14.00
CA PHE A 1059 39.11 27.13 14.71
C PHE A 1059 37.97 28.16 14.62
N ASP A 1060 38.28 29.43 14.34
CA ASP A 1060 37.31 30.52 14.20
C ASP A 1060 36.74 30.57 12.77
N ALA A 1061 37.43 30.01 11.76
CA ALA A 1061 36.87 29.71 10.43
C ALA A 1061 35.88 28.53 10.52
N ASN A 1062 34.68 28.76 11.05
CA ASN A 1062 33.71 27.71 11.37
C ASN A 1062 32.28 28.05 10.94
N ARG A 1063 31.41 27.02 10.94
CA ARG A 1063 30.01 27.13 10.52
C ARG A 1063 29.22 28.20 11.28
N GLU A 1064 29.38 28.30 12.60
CA GLU A 1064 28.65 29.27 13.44
C GLU A 1064 28.98 30.71 13.03
N SER A 1065 30.26 30.98 12.73
CA SER A 1065 30.72 32.27 12.22
C SER A 1065 30.28 32.52 10.77
N ALA A 1066 30.20 31.47 9.93
CA ALA A 1066 29.77 31.56 8.53
C ALA A 1066 28.24 31.69 8.33
N ILE A 1067 27.43 31.40 9.36
CA ILE A 1067 25.98 31.64 9.35
C ILE A 1067 25.56 32.86 10.19
N ASN A 1068 26.51 33.63 10.72
CA ASN A 1068 26.20 34.79 11.56
C ASN A 1068 25.51 35.90 10.70
N PRO A 1069 24.32 36.40 11.09
CA PRO A 1069 23.65 37.53 10.42
C PRO A 1069 24.52 38.80 10.28
N ASP A 1070 25.54 38.99 11.10
CA ASP A 1070 26.50 40.10 10.95
C ASP A 1070 27.25 40.09 9.60
N LEU A 1071 27.32 38.94 8.91
CA LEU A 1071 27.87 38.86 7.55
C LEU A 1071 27.11 39.71 6.54
N SER A 1072 25.83 40.02 6.81
CA SER A 1072 25.04 40.98 6.01
C SER A 1072 25.64 42.39 5.97
N GLN A 1073 26.57 42.71 6.87
CA GLN A 1073 27.24 44.00 6.91
C GLN A 1073 28.40 44.14 5.91
N TYR A 1074 28.80 43.07 5.23
CA TYR A 1074 30.01 43.05 4.39
C TYR A 1074 29.69 43.06 2.88
N GLN A 1075 30.40 43.90 2.12
CA GLN A 1075 30.27 43.97 0.66
C GLN A 1075 30.83 42.72 -0.03
N ILE A 1076 31.87 42.10 0.54
CA ILE A 1076 32.50 40.90 -0.02
C ILE A 1076 32.62 39.83 1.06
N VAL A 1077 32.25 38.59 0.74
CA VAL A 1077 32.48 37.41 1.59
C VAL A 1077 33.39 36.45 0.85
N HIS A 1078 34.52 36.12 1.45
CA HIS A 1078 35.53 35.21 0.90
C HIS A 1078 35.60 33.94 1.74
N LEU A 1079 35.48 32.78 1.10
CA LEU A 1079 35.43 31.45 1.72
C LEU A 1079 36.50 30.57 1.06
N ALA A 1080 37.68 30.47 1.69
CA ALA A 1080 38.82 29.70 1.22
C ALA A 1080 38.94 28.38 1.99
N THR A 1081 38.41 27.29 1.42
CA THR A 1081 38.29 26.00 2.13
C THR A 1081 37.98 24.82 1.18
N HIS A 1082 37.78 23.60 1.69
CA HIS A 1082 37.28 22.49 0.86
C HIS A 1082 35.79 22.66 0.54
N GLY A 1083 35.43 22.50 -0.74
CA GLY A 1083 34.07 22.28 -1.18
C GLY A 1083 33.71 20.78 -1.15
N LEU A 1084 32.44 20.48 -0.93
CA LEU A 1084 31.88 19.15 -1.10
C LEU A 1084 30.66 19.24 -2.01
N LEU A 1085 30.71 18.56 -3.16
CA LEU A 1085 29.55 18.36 -4.02
C LEU A 1085 28.99 16.97 -3.79
N ASN A 1086 27.67 16.85 -3.70
CA ASN A 1086 26.98 15.57 -3.72
C ASN A 1086 26.07 15.51 -4.95
N GLU A 1087 26.44 14.65 -5.90
CA GLU A 1087 25.73 14.47 -7.17
C GLU A 1087 24.32 13.89 -6.94
N THR A 1088 24.21 12.92 -6.03
CA THR A 1088 22.98 12.15 -5.78
C THR A 1088 21.96 12.89 -4.93
N GLN A 1089 22.44 13.83 -4.12
CA GLN A 1089 21.69 14.62 -3.17
C GLN A 1089 22.27 16.05 -3.16
N PRO A 1090 21.96 16.90 -4.16
CA PRO A 1090 22.52 18.24 -4.29
C PRO A 1090 22.37 19.11 -3.03
N GLU A 1091 21.33 18.87 -2.22
CA GLU A 1091 21.06 19.51 -0.93
C GLU A 1091 22.12 19.24 0.16
N LEU A 1092 22.88 18.14 0.03
CA LEU A 1092 24.01 17.79 0.90
C LEU A 1092 25.33 18.43 0.44
N SER A 1093 25.34 19.15 -0.68
CA SER A 1093 26.51 19.93 -1.10
C SER A 1093 26.74 21.10 -0.14
N GLY A 1094 28.00 21.47 0.07
CA GLY A 1094 28.38 22.49 1.04
C GLY A 1094 29.85 22.86 1.04
N LEU A 1095 30.24 23.70 1.98
CA LEU A 1095 31.64 24.04 2.26
C LEU A 1095 32.04 23.44 3.61
N VAL A 1096 33.22 22.82 3.68
CA VAL A 1096 33.76 22.25 4.92
C VAL A 1096 34.48 23.36 5.67
N LEU A 1097 34.04 23.72 6.86
CA LEU A 1097 34.75 24.64 7.75
C LEU A 1097 35.28 23.86 8.97
N SER A 1098 35.94 24.54 9.91
CA SER A 1098 36.64 23.88 11.04
C SER A 1098 35.78 22.86 11.77
N LEU A 1099 36.18 21.60 11.66
CA LEU A 1099 35.55 20.42 12.27
C LEU A 1099 35.91 20.28 13.76
N TYR A 1100 36.87 21.06 14.26
CA TYR A 1100 37.34 21.04 15.64
C TYR A 1100 37.37 22.44 16.26
N ASP A 1101 37.28 22.52 17.58
CA ASP A 1101 37.54 23.73 18.37
C ASP A 1101 38.98 23.78 18.94
N LYS A 1102 39.33 24.91 19.57
CA LYS A 1102 40.66 25.16 20.18
C LYS A 1102 41.04 24.16 21.28
N THR A 1103 40.10 23.33 21.76
CA THR A 1103 40.32 22.29 22.78
C THR A 1103 40.48 20.89 22.21
N GLY A 1104 40.35 20.72 20.89
CA GLY A 1104 40.38 19.42 20.22
C GLY A 1104 39.04 18.68 20.24
N LYS A 1105 37.94 19.36 20.59
CA LYS A 1105 36.60 18.78 20.53
C LYS A 1105 36.02 18.96 19.13
N GLY A 1106 35.44 17.90 18.57
CA GLY A 1106 34.74 17.94 17.28
C GLY A 1106 33.45 18.77 17.34
N LYS A 1107 33.13 19.47 16.25
CA LYS A 1107 31.93 20.31 16.06
C LYS A 1107 31.40 20.22 14.61
N PRO A 1108 30.12 20.57 14.35
CA PRO A 1108 29.59 20.63 12.99
C PRO A 1108 30.26 21.74 12.16
N GLY A 1109 31.13 21.36 11.21
CA GLY A 1109 31.84 22.31 10.34
C GLY A 1109 31.22 22.52 8.96
N PHE A 1110 30.29 21.68 8.50
CA PHE A 1110 29.73 21.76 7.15
C PHE A 1110 28.70 22.90 7.02
N LEU A 1111 29.01 23.92 6.22
CA LEU A 1111 28.05 24.93 5.76
C LEU A 1111 27.28 24.35 4.56
N GLN A 1112 26.07 23.85 4.81
CA GLN A 1112 25.28 23.16 3.79
C GLN A 1112 24.48 24.14 2.91
N LEU A 1113 24.03 23.68 1.74
CA LEU A 1113 23.18 24.48 0.85
C LEU A 1113 21.93 25.05 1.55
N ASN A 1114 21.30 24.26 2.43
CA ASN A 1114 20.18 24.70 3.27
C ASN A 1114 20.53 25.80 4.28
N ASP A 1115 21.78 25.86 4.76
CA ASP A 1115 22.23 26.96 5.60
C ASP A 1115 22.33 28.23 4.77
N ILE A 1116 22.95 28.14 3.59
CA ILE A 1116 23.21 29.25 2.68
C ILE A 1116 21.90 29.94 2.23
N PHE A 1117 20.87 29.17 1.85
CA PHE A 1117 19.58 29.74 1.43
C PHE A 1117 18.85 30.54 2.52
N ASN A 1118 19.16 30.31 3.80
CA ASN A 1118 18.57 31.03 4.93
C ASN A 1118 19.41 32.22 5.38
N LEU A 1119 20.54 32.50 4.73
CA LEU A 1119 21.33 33.71 4.99
C LEU A 1119 20.70 34.90 4.29
N GLU A 1120 20.52 36.00 5.02
CA GLU A 1120 20.47 37.32 4.39
C GLU A 1120 21.91 37.75 4.11
N MET A 1121 22.41 37.43 2.92
CA MET A 1121 23.74 37.81 2.44
C MET A 1121 23.64 38.85 1.32
N PRO A 1122 23.32 40.11 1.62
CA PRO A 1122 23.41 41.22 0.69
C PRO A 1122 24.87 41.61 0.37
N ALA A 1123 25.65 40.64 -0.11
CA ALA A 1123 27.00 40.86 -0.62
C ALA A 1123 26.95 41.43 -2.06
N GLU A 1124 27.93 42.26 -2.40
CA GLU A 1124 28.26 42.66 -3.76
C GLU A 1124 29.06 41.58 -4.50
N LEU A 1125 29.75 40.70 -3.76
CA LEU A 1125 30.54 39.57 -4.26
C LEU A 1125 30.66 38.47 -3.20
N VAL A 1126 30.49 37.21 -3.58
CA VAL A 1126 30.94 36.05 -2.80
C VAL A 1126 32.04 35.34 -3.59
N VAL A 1127 33.14 34.96 -2.94
CA VAL A 1127 34.23 34.19 -3.54
C VAL A 1127 34.37 32.86 -2.81
N LEU A 1128 34.17 31.76 -3.54
CA LEU A 1128 34.44 30.40 -3.07
C LEU A 1128 35.80 29.99 -3.63
N SER A 1129 36.86 30.25 -2.87
CA SER A 1129 38.24 29.88 -3.21
C SER A 1129 38.49 28.46 -2.73
N ALA A 1130 37.82 27.50 -3.37
CA ALA A 1130 37.61 26.18 -2.77
C ALA A 1130 38.07 25.02 -3.65
N CYS A 1131 38.79 24.08 -3.05
CA CYS A 1131 39.12 22.81 -3.70
C CYS A 1131 37.81 22.03 -3.95
N GLU A 1132 37.68 21.48 -5.16
CA GLU A 1132 36.60 20.55 -5.54
C GLU A 1132 35.15 21.05 -5.42
N THR A 1133 34.88 22.36 -5.49
CA THR A 1133 33.54 22.88 -5.88
C THR A 1133 33.19 22.59 -7.35
N GLY A 1134 33.83 21.59 -7.97
CA GLY A 1134 34.09 21.53 -9.41
C GLY A 1134 33.80 20.18 -10.08
N VAL A 1135 33.84 19.08 -9.34
CA VAL A 1135 34.05 17.74 -9.92
C VAL A 1135 33.07 16.73 -9.34
N GLY A 1136 32.50 15.90 -10.22
CA GLY A 1136 31.64 14.76 -9.89
C GLY A 1136 31.32 13.97 -11.16
N GLU A 1137 30.90 12.71 -11.02
CA GLU A 1137 30.26 11.98 -12.12
C GLU A 1137 28.89 12.61 -12.46
N GLU A 1138 28.43 12.38 -13.69
CA GLU A 1138 27.40 13.19 -14.30
C GLU A 1138 25.99 12.75 -13.91
N ILE A 1139 25.51 13.24 -12.75
CA ILE A 1139 24.07 13.37 -12.55
C ILE A 1139 23.57 14.55 -13.40
N ARG A 1140 22.78 14.20 -14.41
CA ARG A 1140 22.05 15.07 -15.33
C ARG A 1140 21.25 16.14 -14.58
N GLY A 1141 21.88 17.28 -14.26
CA GLY A 1141 21.24 18.27 -13.39
C GLY A 1141 22.14 19.43 -12.98
N GLU A 1142 22.79 19.30 -11.81
CA GLU A 1142 22.90 20.49 -10.95
C GLU A 1142 24.06 20.61 -9.94
N GLY A 1143 24.92 19.61 -9.71
CA GLY A 1143 25.83 19.59 -8.55
C GLY A 1143 26.59 20.89 -8.27
N LEU A 1144 27.47 21.30 -9.20
CA LEU A 1144 28.26 22.54 -9.13
C LEU A 1144 27.40 23.81 -9.08
N VAL A 1145 26.27 23.76 -9.79
CA VAL A 1145 25.39 24.90 -10.05
C VAL A 1145 24.50 25.20 -8.84
N SER A 1146 24.25 24.23 -7.95
CA SER A 1146 23.43 24.40 -6.75
C SER A 1146 24.04 25.35 -5.71
N LEU A 1147 25.36 25.27 -5.44
CA LEU A 1147 26.00 26.14 -4.44
C LEU A 1147 26.08 27.60 -4.88
N THR A 1148 26.38 27.88 -6.15
CA THR A 1148 26.39 29.27 -6.66
C THR A 1148 25.00 29.87 -6.64
N ARG A 1149 23.99 29.11 -7.05
CA ARG A 1149 22.57 29.46 -6.90
C ARG A 1149 22.25 29.75 -5.42
N GLY A 1150 22.69 28.92 -4.48
CA GLY A 1150 22.52 29.14 -3.04
C GLY A 1150 22.89 30.56 -2.59
N PHE A 1151 24.14 30.97 -2.83
CA PHE A 1151 24.62 32.31 -2.45
C PHE A 1151 23.93 33.44 -3.23
N MET A 1152 23.61 33.23 -4.52
CA MET A 1152 22.83 34.19 -5.30
C MET A 1152 21.47 34.47 -4.65
N TYR A 1153 20.75 33.43 -4.22
CA TYR A 1153 19.44 33.56 -3.58
C TYR A 1153 19.49 34.09 -2.14
N ALA A 1154 20.60 33.87 -1.43
CA ALA A 1154 20.91 34.58 -0.18
C ALA A 1154 21.03 36.11 -0.38
N GLY A 1155 21.19 36.57 -1.63
CA GLY A 1155 21.24 37.98 -2.02
C GLY A 1155 22.58 38.43 -2.57
N ALA A 1156 23.54 37.53 -2.79
CA ALA A 1156 24.81 37.87 -3.42
C ALA A 1156 24.59 38.24 -4.89
N LYS A 1157 25.03 39.43 -5.32
CA LYS A 1157 24.91 39.86 -6.73
C LYS A 1157 25.62 38.91 -7.69
N ARG A 1158 26.77 38.38 -7.28
CA ARG A 1158 27.69 37.60 -8.09
C ARG A 1158 28.53 36.69 -7.20
N VAL A 1159 28.88 35.53 -7.73
CA VAL A 1159 29.63 34.47 -7.05
C VAL A 1159 30.79 34.05 -7.94
N VAL A 1160 32.00 34.00 -7.40
CA VAL A 1160 33.18 33.43 -8.04
C VAL A 1160 33.40 32.02 -7.50
N VAL A 1161 33.64 31.06 -8.38
CA VAL A 1161 33.91 29.65 -8.02
C VAL A 1161 35.03 29.04 -8.85
N SER A 1162 35.74 28.09 -8.26
CA SER A 1162 36.74 27.21 -8.87
C SER A 1162 36.11 25.95 -9.47
N LEU A 1163 36.42 25.66 -10.74
CA LEU A 1163 35.97 24.48 -11.48
C LEU A 1163 36.84 23.21 -11.26
N TRP A 1164 38.01 23.36 -10.64
CA TRP A 1164 38.94 22.30 -10.25
C TRP A 1164 39.90 22.79 -9.15
N SER A 1165 40.69 21.89 -8.57
CA SER A 1165 41.71 22.23 -7.57
C SER A 1165 42.93 22.89 -8.21
N VAL A 1166 43.19 24.14 -7.84
CA VAL A 1166 44.31 24.99 -8.28
C VAL A 1166 45.44 24.99 -7.26
N ALA A 1167 46.66 25.33 -7.70
CA ALA A 1167 47.84 25.37 -6.84
C ALA A 1167 47.85 26.61 -5.94
N ASP A 1168 47.89 26.41 -4.61
CA ASP A 1168 47.91 27.42 -3.53
C ASP A 1168 48.60 28.75 -3.90
N ASN A 1169 49.89 28.70 -4.29
CA ASN A 1169 50.68 29.91 -4.59
C ASN A 1169 50.10 30.74 -5.75
N SER A 1170 49.54 30.08 -6.78
CA SER A 1170 48.95 30.76 -7.93
C SER A 1170 47.57 31.34 -7.59
N THR A 1171 46.81 30.68 -6.71
CA THR A 1171 45.54 31.19 -6.19
C THR A 1171 45.74 32.44 -5.35
N ALA A 1172 46.74 32.43 -4.46
CA ALA A 1172 47.07 33.59 -3.63
C ALA A 1172 47.43 34.83 -4.50
N GLU A 1173 48.31 34.67 -5.50
CA GLU A 1173 48.68 35.76 -6.41
C GLU A 1173 47.49 36.23 -7.28
N LEU A 1174 46.63 35.30 -7.75
CA LEU A 1174 45.39 35.64 -8.46
C LEU A 1174 44.48 36.49 -7.58
N MET A 1175 44.22 36.04 -6.35
CA MET A 1175 43.26 36.68 -5.45
C MET A 1175 43.78 38.01 -4.90
N GLU A 1176 45.07 38.13 -4.59
CA GLU A 1176 45.70 39.42 -4.23
C GLU A 1176 45.49 40.46 -5.35
N ASN A 1177 45.87 40.14 -6.59
CA ASN A 1177 45.71 41.02 -7.75
C ASN A 1177 44.23 41.34 -8.05
N TYR A 1178 43.34 40.36 -7.85
CA TYR A 1178 41.90 40.52 -8.07
C TYR A 1178 41.27 41.47 -7.05
N TYR A 1179 41.56 41.27 -5.76
CA TYR A 1179 41.05 42.13 -4.69
C TYR A 1179 41.68 43.52 -4.74
N GLN A 1180 42.94 43.66 -5.14
CA GLN A 1180 43.57 44.98 -5.32
C GLN A 1180 42.79 45.83 -6.34
N LYS A 1181 42.43 45.25 -7.49
CA LYS A 1181 41.63 45.93 -8.52
C LYS A 1181 40.25 46.35 -8.00
N ILE A 1182 39.56 45.49 -7.24
CA ILE A 1182 38.24 45.81 -6.67
C ILE A 1182 38.33 46.89 -5.57
N LEU A 1183 39.27 46.74 -4.63
CA LEU A 1183 39.31 47.52 -3.40
C LEU A 1183 40.04 48.87 -3.56
N GLU A 1184 41.20 48.88 -4.23
CA GLU A 1184 41.99 50.09 -4.42
C GLU A 1184 41.51 50.92 -5.63
N THR A 1185 41.19 50.25 -6.76
CA THR A 1185 40.84 50.95 -8.00
C THR A 1185 39.32 51.10 -8.21
N GLY A 1186 38.50 50.40 -7.43
CA GLY A 1186 37.03 50.48 -7.49
C GLY A 1186 36.40 49.88 -8.75
N LYS A 1187 37.13 49.01 -9.48
CA LYS A 1187 36.65 48.36 -10.70
C LYS A 1187 35.54 47.34 -10.42
N ASN A 1188 34.77 47.02 -11.47
CA ASN A 1188 33.74 45.99 -11.37
C ASN A 1188 34.38 44.60 -11.13
N PRO A 1189 33.80 43.72 -10.28
CA PRO A 1189 34.39 42.40 -10.02
C PRO A 1189 34.45 41.43 -11.21
N VAL A 1190 33.68 41.63 -12.29
CA VAL A 1190 33.82 40.82 -13.52
C VAL A 1190 35.01 41.31 -14.34
N GLU A 1191 35.08 42.63 -14.57
CA GLU A 1191 36.20 43.31 -15.25
C GLU A 1191 37.54 43.01 -14.55
N SER A 1192 37.56 43.11 -13.22
CA SER A 1192 38.75 42.86 -12.39
C SER A 1192 39.24 41.41 -12.49
N MET A 1193 38.33 40.43 -12.59
CA MET A 1193 38.69 39.02 -12.75
C MET A 1193 39.32 38.80 -14.12
N ARG A 1194 38.69 39.36 -15.16
CA ARG A 1194 39.19 39.31 -16.53
C ARG A 1194 40.60 39.91 -16.66
N GLU A 1195 40.83 41.11 -16.13
CA GLU A 1195 42.16 41.72 -16.15
C GLU A 1195 43.21 40.86 -15.44
N THR A 1196 42.87 40.30 -14.29
CA THR A 1196 43.79 39.43 -13.52
C THR A 1196 44.11 38.14 -14.28
N GLN A 1197 43.11 37.50 -14.91
CA GLN A 1197 43.31 36.33 -15.77
C GLN A 1197 44.18 36.67 -17.00
N LEU A 1198 44.05 37.88 -17.57
CA LEU A 1198 44.91 38.34 -18.65
C LEU A 1198 46.34 38.66 -18.20
N GLU A 1199 46.55 39.17 -16.98
CA GLU A 1199 47.88 39.35 -16.40
C GLU A 1199 48.58 37.99 -16.19
N MET A 1200 47.88 37.00 -15.63
CA MET A 1200 48.41 35.64 -15.46
C MET A 1200 48.72 34.94 -16.79
N LEU A 1201 47.86 35.09 -17.81
CA LEU A 1201 48.10 34.59 -19.17
C LEU A 1201 49.37 35.19 -19.81
N ASN A 1202 49.75 36.41 -19.44
CA ASN A 1202 50.96 37.08 -19.90
C ASN A 1202 52.19 36.88 -18.97
N SER A 1203 52.01 36.26 -17.79
CA SER A 1203 53.08 35.95 -16.84
C SER A 1203 54.01 34.83 -17.36
N SER A 1204 55.28 34.87 -16.97
CA SER A 1204 56.22 33.76 -17.24
C SER A 1204 55.90 32.50 -16.44
N ASN A 1205 55.23 32.64 -15.29
CA ASN A 1205 55.07 31.56 -14.31
C ASN A 1205 53.68 30.90 -14.42
N TRP A 1206 52.65 31.70 -14.73
CA TRP A 1206 51.23 31.31 -14.59
C TRP A 1206 50.45 31.23 -15.91
N LYS A 1207 51.15 31.21 -17.06
CA LYS A 1207 50.55 31.24 -18.39
C LYS A 1207 49.54 30.12 -18.70
N ALA A 1208 49.76 28.92 -18.16
CA ALA A 1208 48.93 27.75 -18.46
C ALA A 1208 47.49 27.94 -17.94
N PRO A 1209 46.44 27.57 -18.72
CA PRO A 1209 45.04 27.69 -18.31
C PRO A 1209 44.73 27.11 -16.93
N TYR A 1210 45.44 26.06 -16.52
CA TYR A 1210 45.36 25.45 -15.19
C TYR A 1210 45.30 26.47 -14.04
N TYR A 1211 46.10 27.54 -14.11
CA TYR A 1211 46.26 28.50 -13.02
C TYR A 1211 45.19 29.60 -12.98
N TRP A 1212 44.63 29.99 -14.13
CA TRP A 1212 43.76 31.17 -14.23
C TRP A 1212 42.34 30.85 -14.71
N ALA A 1213 42.15 29.81 -15.52
CA ALA A 1213 40.85 29.46 -16.10
C ALA A 1213 39.94 28.69 -15.14
N ALA A 1214 40.46 28.26 -13.99
CA ALA A 1214 39.67 27.57 -12.96
C ALA A 1214 38.57 28.44 -12.38
N PHE A 1215 38.82 29.75 -12.25
CA PHE A 1215 37.89 30.69 -11.62
C PHE A 1215 36.92 31.28 -12.63
N VAL A 1216 35.63 31.06 -12.41
CA VAL A 1216 34.54 31.62 -13.22
C VAL A 1216 33.64 32.51 -12.38
N VAL A 1217 33.23 33.64 -12.97
CA VAL A 1217 32.24 34.55 -12.36
C VAL A 1217 30.85 34.16 -12.83
N GLN A 1218 29.92 34.02 -11.89
CA GLN A 1218 28.50 33.79 -12.13
C GLN A 1218 27.66 34.91 -11.53
N GLY A 1219 26.54 35.28 -12.17
CA GLY A 1219 25.55 36.22 -11.64
C GLY A 1219 25.53 37.58 -12.36
N GLU A 1220 25.15 38.63 -11.64
CA GLU A 1220 25.00 39.98 -12.18
C GLU A 1220 26.36 40.57 -12.59
N TRP A 1221 26.45 41.11 -13.80
CA TRP A 1221 27.66 41.75 -14.33
C TRP A 1221 27.68 43.28 -14.13
N LYS A 1222 26.52 43.89 -13.88
CA LYS A 1222 26.37 45.34 -13.64
C LYS A 1222 26.74 45.75 -12.22
#